data_AF-A0A817F1C5-F1
#
_entry.id   AF-A0A817F1C5-F1
#
_cell.length_a   1.000
_cell.length_b   1.000
_cell.length_c   1.000
_cell.angle_alpha   90.00
_cell.angle_beta   90.00
_cell.angle_gamma   90.00
#
_symmetry.space_group_name_H-M   'P 1'
#
loop_
_entity.id
_entity.type
_entity.pdbx_description
1 polymer ?
#
loop_
_entity_poly.entity_id
_entity_poly.type
_entity_poly.pdbx_seq_one_letter_code
_entity_poly.pdbx_strand_id
1 'polypeptide(L)'
;MRVRVFTENVWSIALFCSFVTGFIIIFSCLTKRRRRYFRHHRLVDDVHHLWPFDEYLIQPTLCNVCSSTLLTGFHCSSCGIYLHEYCVRIARRLFHCKHMTSEQEQVQHQWTRGNLPLDSECTICRRPCGAEPRLCDYRCIWCQRIVHDSCMRALPIECDFGEFRRLIIPPNAVVSRTGNKKIVGYAHSVVERILPCGFDDWCPLLIIGNRKSGGANTDLVLNSFRTYLNSVQVIDISTISPASILEWCNSLPNIGFYILVCGGDGTVNWILESIENTTSGIKPAVGILPMGTGNDLARILQWGYGEDSAVDVSIYLKNLMAAKVVALDRWSVDICANARHFGVATASARHMRMSNYFSVGCDALVTLNFHRRREKIPEFFASRFVNKLHYFHYGTVDTFLKECKDLQNNAILEMDGRVIENLPALEGICILNIPSWGAGVRVWGAGENIPVQQIDDGLVEVFGIYSSFHIAQMQVGLADPFRIGQARRVKLTLRRRFPCQCDGEPFEEVSFLCSIRVAVAFVGFLGMVAHYSQKISIGMALVCMVNHSSILQQKTSVAMPITQADIDCPRPNNTVTIEGPYPWTKNIQGMVLGGYFWGYLITEIPGGYLAGRYGARLIFGGAMLVAGAFSVAIPWGASLHWGIVWFLRLIVGLAHGVIWPCMAVIMSHWAPPDERGKLIGFMNAGAQIGNVLTLSIGGLMCSWSFVGGWPLIFYSTGIMGFIWGIFWIIFYADSPRDQRCISNREKNYILDSTQQQTSHHDKNEFEAPWKDILTSPACWALFIIHTCNNWGTYTFLTSIPKYMSEVLRFDIKSNGLLSSLPYLMFWLNINISGAVADALIRKNTLTRTQTRKLFNVLGNLLPAIFVIALAFMTCKIKYIAVALLTIGVTFTGCCYGGGFLLTSNDIAPPYAGIIFGISNTFATLPGVISPSVVGALTDKDPNNWRYVFFICATIYIIGMLVFLFIGSGEIQPWAKKRRADPTIPEETPLSELTGNLLSKDSNEH
;
A
#
# COMPACT_ATOMS: atom_id res chain seq x y z
N MET A 1 2.34 58.68 40.37
CA MET A 1 1.71 57.45 39.84
C MET A 1 2.82 56.57 39.28
N ARG A 2 3.36 55.68 40.12
CA ARG A 2 3.19 54.20 40.08
C ARG A 2 3.90 53.58 38.87
N VAL A 3 5.13 53.09 39.00
CA VAL A 3 5.46 51.73 39.53
C VAL A 3 4.39 50.73 39.12
N ARG A 4 4.42 50.23 37.88
CA ARG A 4 3.59 49.08 37.44
C ARG A 4 3.91 48.49 36.06
N VAL A 5 5.18 48.44 35.63
CA VAL A 5 5.53 47.75 34.35
C VAL A 5 6.55 46.61 34.51
N PHE A 6 7.09 46.39 35.72
CA PHE A 6 8.10 45.33 35.94
C PHE A 6 7.58 44.06 36.63
N THR A 7 6.29 43.96 36.96
CA THR A 7 5.73 42.82 37.73
C THR A 7 4.96 41.78 36.89
N GLU A 8 4.66 42.03 35.61
CA GLU A 8 3.89 41.08 34.78
C GLU A 8 4.74 40.08 33.99
N ASN A 9 6.05 40.30 33.86
CA ASN A 9 6.93 39.35 33.15
C ASN A 9 7.55 38.27 34.04
N VAL A 10 7.59 38.45 35.37
CA VAL A 10 8.25 37.49 36.27
C VAL A 10 7.44 36.19 36.38
N TRP A 11 6.10 36.26 36.41
CA TRP A 11 5.25 35.08 36.46
C TRP A 11 5.25 34.29 35.15
N SER A 12 5.28 34.97 34.01
CA SER A 12 5.37 34.36 32.68
C SER A 12 6.72 33.66 32.47
N ILE A 13 7.81 34.28 32.93
CA ILE A 13 9.15 33.69 32.92
C ILE A 13 9.24 32.53 33.94
N ALA A 14 8.66 32.66 35.13
CA ALA A 14 8.63 31.58 36.12
C ALA A 14 7.80 30.38 35.65
N LEU A 15 6.66 30.60 34.98
CA LEU A 15 5.85 29.54 34.35
C LEU A 15 6.61 28.87 33.20
N PHE A 16 7.29 29.65 32.36
CA PHE A 16 8.11 29.12 31.27
C PHE A 16 9.30 28.33 31.80
N CYS A 17 10.03 28.84 32.80
CA CYS A 17 11.13 28.13 33.45
C CYS A 17 10.65 26.87 34.19
N SER A 18 9.48 26.90 34.84
CA SER A 18 8.89 25.71 35.49
C SER A 18 8.51 24.65 34.45
N PHE A 19 7.95 25.07 33.32
CA PHE A 19 7.60 24.17 32.21
C PHE A 19 8.83 23.57 31.54
N VAL A 20 9.87 24.37 31.31
CA VAL A 20 11.16 23.91 30.76
C VAL A 20 11.88 22.99 31.74
N THR A 21 11.86 23.28 33.04
CA THR A 21 12.47 22.42 34.07
C THR A 21 11.70 21.10 34.20
N GLY A 22 10.37 21.15 34.19
CA GLY A 22 9.53 19.95 34.16
C GLY A 22 9.77 19.11 32.91
N PHE A 23 9.90 19.75 31.74
CA PHE A 23 10.24 19.08 30.48
C PHE A 23 11.64 18.44 30.53
N ILE A 24 12.66 19.12 31.07
CA ILE A 24 14.02 18.59 31.22
C ILE A 24 14.05 17.41 32.19
N ILE A 25 13.31 17.47 33.30
CA ILE A 25 13.21 16.37 34.27
C ILE A 25 12.51 15.18 33.63
N ILE A 26 11.36 15.38 32.97
CA ILE A 26 10.62 14.32 32.27
C ILE A 26 11.51 13.71 31.16
N PHE A 27 12.14 14.54 30.33
CA PHE A 27 13.04 14.09 29.27
C PHE A 27 14.27 13.36 29.80
N SER A 28 14.87 13.82 30.91
CA SER A 28 15.99 13.13 31.58
C SER A 28 15.57 11.80 32.20
N CYS A 29 14.37 11.73 32.79
CA CYS A 29 13.80 10.50 33.32
C CYS A 29 13.50 9.50 32.19
N LEU A 30 12.90 9.97 31.09
CA LEU A 30 12.60 9.16 29.90
C LEU A 30 13.88 8.66 29.20
N THR A 31 14.91 9.51 29.07
CA THR A 31 16.20 9.12 28.48
C THR A 31 17.00 8.19 29.39
N LYS A 32 16.99 8.38 30.73
CA LYS A 32 17.57 7.42 31.68
C LYS A 32 16.84 6.08 31.65
N ARG A 33 15.50 6.08 31.60
CA ARG A 33 14.67 4.88 31.46
C ARG A 33 14.99 4.15 30.15
N ARG A 34 15.08 4.88 29.03
CA ARG A 34 15.48 4.36 27.73
C ARG A 34 16.89 3.77 27.73
N ARG A 35 17.88 4.46 28.33
CA ARG A 35 19.26 3.95 28.45
C ARG A 35 19.35 2.68 29.30
N ARG A 36 18.62 2.59 30.42
CA ARG A 36 18.53 1.35 31.23
C ARG A 36 17.90 0.21 30.43
N TYR A 37 16.78 0.47 29.75
CA TYR A 37 16.11 -0.50 28.88
C TYR A 37 17.06 -1.10 27.83
N PHE A 38 17.81 -0.27 27.11
CA PHE A 38 18.80 -0.74 26.11
C PHE A 38 19.98 -1.52 26.72
N ARG A 39 20.43 -1.14 27.92
CA ARG A 39 21.54 -1.82 28.61
C ARG A 39 21.17 -3.24 29.04
N HIS A 40 19.96 -3.44 29.56
CA HIS A 40 19.48 -4.76 29.98
C HIS A 40 19.20 -5.69 28.79
N HIS A 41 18.65 -5.18 27.67
CA HIS A 41 18.42 -6.01 26.47
C HIS A 41 19.72 -6.56 25.84
N ARG A 42 20.82 -5.79 25.83
CA ARG A 42 22.11 -6.25 25.25
C ARG A 42 22.79 -7.40 25.99
N LEU A 43 22.45 -7.66 27.25
CA LEU A 43 23.08 -8.70 28.07
C LEU A 43 22.39 -10.07 27.97
N VAL A 44 21.20 -10.13 27.35
CA VAL A 44 20.17 -11.14 27.66
C VAL A 44 19.85 -12.11 26.52
N ASP A 45 20.35 -11.92 25.30
CA ASP A 45 20.07 -12.85 24.20
C ASP A 45 20.67 -14.24 24.46
N ASP A 46 19.83 -15.16 24.92
CA ASP A 46 20.04 -16.59 25.10
C ASP A 46 18.82 -17.29 24.51
N VAL A 47 19.04 -18.31 23.67
CA VAL A 47 17.97 -19.05 22.99
C VAL A 47 17.17 -19.91 23.96
N HIS A 48 17.73 -20.23 25.14
CA HIS A 48 17.14 -21.20 26.07
C HIS A 48 16.54 -20.53 27.31
N HIS A 49 17.15 -19.46 27.81
CA HIS A 49 16.67 -18.73 28.98
C HIS A 49 16.15 -17.34 28.59
N LEU A 50 14.94 -17.00 29.02
CA LEU A 50 14.39 -15.65 28.89
C LEU A 50 14.61 -14.89 30.20
N TRP A 51 15.39 -13.80 30.19
CA TRP A 51 15.77 -13.05 31.40
C TRP A 51 15.09 -11.67 31.49
N PRO A 52 13.81 -11.55 31.87
CA PRO A 52 13.27 -10.28 32.35
C PRO A 52 14.05 -9.77 33.57
N PHE A 53 14.11 -8.45 33.69
CA PHE A 53 14.73 -7.76 34.82
C PHE A 53 13.64 -7.27 35.78
N ASP A 54 13.73 -7.68 37.04
CA ASP A 54 12.83 -7.27 38.11
C ASP A 54 13.45 -6.10 38.89
N GLU A 55 12.84 -4.92 38.77
CA GLU A 55 13.31 -3.70 39.44
C GLU A 55 13.02 -3.69 40.95
N TYR A 56 12.07 -4.49 41.44
CA TYR A 56 11.72 -4.59 42.85
C TYR A 56 11.19 -6.00 43.17
N LEU A 57 11.95 -6.76 43.98
CA LEU A 57 11.52 -8.06 44.47
C LEU A 57 10.76 -7.87 45.79
N ILE A 58 9.50 -8.30 45.82
CA ILE A 58 8.58 -8.11 46.97
C ILE A 58 8.95 -9.05 48.13
N GLN A 59 9.62 -10.17 47.84
CA GLN A 59 10.02 -11.18 48.80
C GLN A 59 11.55 -11.32 48.89
N PRO A 60 12.10 -11.73 50.06
CA PRO A 60 13.53 -12.00 50.20
C PRO A 60 13.96 -13.08 49.21
N THR A 61 14.74 -12.70 48.21
CA THR A 61 15.14 -13.59 47.10
C THR A 61 16.65 -13.73 47.10
N LEU A 62 17.16 -14.93 46.85
CA LEU A 62 18.60 -15.22 46.79
C LEU A 62 19.03 -15.54 45.36
N CYS A 63 20.24 -15.13 44.99
CA CYS A 63 20.81 -15.46 43.69
C CYS A 63 21.14 -16.95 43.59
N ASN A 64 20.61 -17.65 42.59
CA ASN A 64 20.83 -19.07 42.35
C ASN A 64 22.29 -19.45 42.04
N VAL A 65 23.16 -18.46 41.74
CA VAL A 65 24.61 -18.68 41.50
C VAL A 65 25.44 -18.37 42.75
N CYS A 66 25.35 -17.16 43.29
CA CYS A 66 26.23 -16.73 44.40
C CYS A 66 25.58 -16.85 45.79
N SER A 67 24.32 -17.30 45.88
CA SER A 67 23.54 -17.45 47.12
C SER A 67 23.42 -16.18 47.97
N SER A 68 23.73 -15.02 47.41
CA SER A 68 23.64 -13.72 48.08
C SER A 68 22.27 -13.08 47.81
N THR A 69 21.82 -12.22 48.74
CA THR A 69 20.52 -11.53 48.65
C THR A 69 20.40 -10.65 47.42
N LEU A 70 19.22 -10.69 46.79
CA LEU A 70 18.83 -9.87 45.65
C LEU A 70 17.82 -8.81 46.10
N LEU A 71 18.15 -7.54 45.85
CA LEU A 71 17.19 -6.42 45.91
C LEU A 71 16.53 -6.22 44.53
N THR A 72 17.34 -6.35 43.48
CA THR A 72 16.95 -6.28 42.07
C THR A 72 17.78 -7.31 41.29
N GLY A 73 17.25 -7.83 40.19
CA GLY A 73 17.94 -8.89 39.47
C GLY A 73 17.20 -9.40 38.24
N PHE A 74 17.79 -10.37 37.57
CA PHE A 74 17.18 -11.09 36.47
C PHE A 74 16.47 -12.34 36.99
N HIS A 75 15.30 -12.64 36.41
CA HIS A 75 14.52 -13.83 36.71
C HIS A 75 14.27 -14.61 35.41
N CYS A 76 14.50 -15.92 35.38
CA CYS A 76 14.16 -16.72 34.20
C CYS A 76 12.67 -17.08 34.19
N SER A 77 11.91 -16.64 33.19
CA SER A 77 10.47 -16.91 33.10
C SER A 77 10.09 -18.37 32.88
N SER A 78 11.02 -19.23 32.44
CA SER A 78 10.74 -20.64 32.15
C SER A 78 11.16 -21.57 33.28
N CYS A 79 12.36 -21.41 33.84
CA CYS A 79 12.86 -22.29 34.92
C CYS A 79 12.78 -21.66 36.33
N GLY A 80 12.55 -20.35 36.42
CA GLY A 80 12.28 -19.65 37.68
C GLY A 80 13.50 -19.37 38.56
N ILE A 81 14.70 -19.34 37.99
CA ILE A 81 15.93 -18.96 38.73
C ILE A 81 16.13 -17.44 38.74
N TYR A 82 16.66 -16.93 39.86
CA TYR A 82 16.94 -15.52 40.10
C TYR A 82 18.45 -15.27 40.15
N LEU A 83 18.92 -14.18 39.54
CA LEU A 83 20.35 -13.89 39.37
C LEU A 83 20.67 -12.39 39.49
N HIS A 84 21.87 -12.08 39.98
CA HIS A 84 22.47 -10.76 39.79
C HIS A 84 22.87 -10.55 38.33
N GLU A 85 22.96 -9.29 37.90
CA GLU A 85 23.40 -8.91 36.54
C GLU A 85 24.73 -9.55 36.13
N TYR A 86 25.70 -9.61 37.04
CA TYR A 86 27.00 -10.23 36.76
C TYR A 86 26.98 -11.77 36.78
N CYS A 87 25.94 -12.40 37.37
CA CYS A 87 25.80 -13.86 37.45
C CYS A 87 25.15 -14.47 36.21
N VAL A 88 24.47 -13.67 35.36
CA VAL A 88 23.75 -14.16 34.16
C VAL A 88 24.66 -14.98 33.25
N ARG A 89 25.88 -14.51 32.98
CA ARG A 89 26.83 -15.21 32.11
C ARG A 89 27.28 -16.56 32.67
N ILE A 90 27.43 -16.66 33.98
CA ILE A 90 27.85 -17.90 34.67
C ILE A 90 26.68 -18.89 34.65
N ALA A 91 25.46 -18.43 34.91
CA ALA A 91 24.28 -19.27 34.96
C ALA A 91 24.01 -20.02 33.64
N ARG A 92 24.31 -19.43 32.48
CA ARG A 92 24.15 -20.10 31.16
C ARG A 92 24.92 -21.42 31.05
N ARG A 93 26.02 -21.56 31.78
CA ARG A 93 26.84 -22.78 31.79
C ARG A 93 26.45 -23.77 32.88
N LEU A 94 25.86 -23.28 33.97
CA LEU A 94 25.55 -24.08 35.15
C LEU A 94 24.11 -24.63 35.15
N PHE A 95 23.17 -23.92 34.55
CA PHE A 95 21.74 -24.25 34.62
C PHE A 95 21.15 -24.48 33.23
N HIS A 96 20.58 -25.65 33.01
CA HIS A 96 19.75 -25.93 31.85
C HIS A 96 18.33 -25.39 32.09
N CYS A 97 17.78 -24.67 31.09
CA CYS A 97 16.41 -24.17 31.15
C CYS A 97 15.39 -25.30 30.92
N LYS A 98 14.10 -24.96 31.03
CA LYS A 98 12.96 -25.84 30.74
C LYS A 98 13.05 -26.37 29.30
N HIS A 99 13.12 -27.69 29.15
CA HIS A 99 13.24 -28.32 27.83
C HIS A 99 11.98 -28.09 26.97
N MET A 100 12.16 -27.63 25.73
CA MET A 100 11.04 -27.45 24.78
C MET A 100 10.70 -28.75 24.03
N THR A 101 11.73 -29.56 23.76
CA THR A 101 11.67 -30.86 23.08
C THR A 101 12.49 -31.87 23.87
N SER A 102 12.14 -33.16 23.78
CA SER A 102 12.90 -34.27 24.37
C SER A 102 12.81 -35.50 23.47
N GLU A 103 13.91 -36.23 23.33
CA GLU A 103 13.96 -37.52 22.64
C GLU A 103 13.63 -38.70 23.57
N GLN A 104 13.48 -38.44 24.88
CA GLN A 104 13.14 -39.47 25.87
C GLN A 104 11.65 -39.83 25.80
N GLU A 105 11.32 -41.12 25.90
CA GLU A 105 9.92 -41.59 25.92
C GLU A 105 9.14 -41.06 27.13
N GLN A 106 9.80 -40.91 28.29
CA GLN A 106 9.20 -40.39 29.51
C GLN A 106 9.96 -39.17 30.02
N VAL A 107 9.22 -38.20 30.55
CA VAL A 107 9.76 -36.91 30.99
C VAL A 107 10.05 -36.97 32.48
N GLN A 108 11.30 -36.74 32.88
CA GLN A 108 11.70 -36.73 34.28
C GLN A 108 11.40 -35.39 34.96
N HIS A 109 11.32 -35.39 36.30
CA HIS A 109 11.24 -34.15 37.05
C HIS A 109 12.51 -33.29 36.86
N GLN A 110 12.33 -32.04 36.42
CA GLN A 110 13.41 -31.04 36.37
C GLN A 110 13.22 -30.07 37.55
N TRP A 111 14.23 -29.98 38.40
CA TRP A 111 14.14 -29.33 39.72
C TRP A 111 14.90 -28.00 39.76
N THR A 112 14.27 -26.99 40.35
CA THR A 112 14.88 -25.70 40.69
C THR A 112 14.98 -25.58 42.21
N ARG A 113 16.16 -25.18 42.70
CA ARG A 113 16.45 -25.08 44.15
C ARG A 113 16.17 -23.68 44.70
N GLY A 114 15.49 -23.61 45.85
CA GLY A 114 15.23 -22.36 46.58
C GLY A 114 14.33 -21.35 45.87
N ASN A 115 14.20 -20.15 46.46
CA ASN A 115 13.30 -19.08 46.00
C ASN A 115 11.85 -19.56 45.82
N LEU A 116 11.40 -20.38 46.77
CA LEU A 116 10.05 -20.91 46.78
C LEU A 116 9.04 -19.81 47.16
N PRO A 117 7.79 -19.87 46.65
CA PRO A 117 6.72 -18.98 47.08
C PRO A 117 6.54 -19.00 48.61
N LEU A 118 6.09 -17.89 49.19
CA LEU A 118 5.70 -17.84 50.60
C LEU A 118 4.62 -18.89 50.90
N ASP A 119 4.66 -19.45 52.11
CA ASP A 119 3.74 -20.50 52.58
C ASP A 119 3.75 -21.80 51.75
N SER A 120 4.86 -22.09 51.07
CA SER A 120 5.04 -23.35 50.36
C SER A 120 5.06 -24.56 51.31
N GLU A 121 4.34 -25.62 50.98
CA GLU A 121 4.32 -26.88 51.74
C GLU A 121 4.94 -28.03 50.94
N CYS A 122 5.64 -28.93 51.63
CA CYS A 122 6.16 -30.14 51.02
C CYS A 122 5.01 -31.07 50.61
N THR A 123 5.02 -31.52 49.35
CA THR A 123 4.00 -32.44 48.82
C THR A 123 3.99 -33.80 49.52
N ILE A 124 5.12 -34.22 50.12
CA ILE A 124 5.26 -35.52 50.80
C ILE A 124 4.87 -35.43 52.28
N CYS A 125 5.50 -34.52 53.04
CA CYS A 125 5.34 -34.47 54.50
C CYS A 125 4.39 -33.38 54.99
N ARG A 126 3.88 -32.51 54.11
CA ARG A 126 2.96 -31.40 54.41
C ARG A 126 3.48 -30.38 55.44
N ARG A 127 4.80 -30.29 55.61
CA ARG A 127 5.45 -29.25 56.44
C ARG A 127 5.93 -28.07 55.58
N PRO A 128 6.10 -26.87 56.16
CA PRO A 128 6.58 -25.70 55.43
C PRO A 128 7.95 -25.93 54.78
N CYS A 129 8.13 -25.45 53.55
CA CYS A 129 9.37 -25.44 52.78
C CYS A 129 9.89 -24.00 52.61
N GLY A 130 11.19 -23.84 52.36
CA GLY A 130 11.80 -22.54 52.09
C GLY A 130 11.92 -21.63 53.31
N ALA A 131 11.78 -22.18 54.52
CA ALA A 131 11.82 -21.42 55.78
C ALA A 131 13.24 -20.99 56.19
N GLU A 132 14.29 -21.60 55.61
CA GLU A 132 15.67 -21.28 55.94
C GLU A 132 16.17 -20.07 55.12
N PRO A 133 17.01 -19.18 55.68
CA PRO A 133 17.57 -18.03 54.96
C PRO A 133 18.71 -18.42 54.00
N ARG A 134 18.52 -19.51 53.25
CA ARG A 134 19.42 -20.03 52.22
C ARG A 134 18.62 -20.70 51.10
N LEU A 135 19.27 -21.04 49.99
CA LEU A 135 18.65 -21.86 48.94
C LEU A 135 18.47 -23.31 49.43
N CYS A 136 17.34 -23.61 50.06
CA CYS A 136 16.93 -24.95 50.47
C CYS A 136 15.67 -25.38 49.71
N ASP A 137 15.44 -26.70 49.68
CA ASP A 137 14.27 -27.33 49.07
C ASP A 137 14.16 -27.12 47.55
N TYR A 138 13.28 -27.89 46.91
CA TYR A 138 13.17 -27.97 45.46
C TYR A 138 11.75 -27.79 44.97
N ARG A 139 11.59 -27.09 43.84
CA ARG A 139 10.35 -27.01 43.04
C ARG A 139 10.56 -27.66 41.68
N CYS A 140 9.66 -28.54 41.26
CA CYS A 140 9.70 -29.06 39.90
C CYS A 140 9.11 -28.04 38.92
N ILE A 141 9.81 -27.75 37.81
CA ILE A 141 9.36 -26.76 36.82
C ILE A 141 8.20 -27.23 35.91
N TRP A 142 7.89 -28.53 35.94
CA TRP A 142 6.79 -29.11 35.17
C TRP A 142 5.56 -29.29 36.04
N CYS A 143 5.62 -30.14 37.06
CA CYS A 143 4.46 -30.42 37.93
C CYS A 143 4.26 -29.42 39.07
N GLN A 144 5.16 -28.44 39.25
CA GLN A 144 5.13 -27.42 40.31
C GLN A 144 5.14 -27.96 41.76
N ARG A 145 5.33 -29.26 41.97
CA ARG A 145 5.45 -29.85 43.32
C ARG A 145 6.70 -29.32 44.02
N ILE A 146 6.55 -29.11 45.32
CA ILE A 146 7.60 -28.63 46.21
C ILE A 146 7.97 -29.75 47.19
N VAL A 147 9.27 -29.98 47.37
CA VAL A 147 9.79 -31.03 48.27
C VAL A 147 11.00 -30.56 49.05
N HIS A 148 11.11 -31.02 50.30
CA HIS A 148 12.34 -30.86 51.07
C HIS A 148 13.50 -31.63 50.44
N ASP A 149 14.74 -31.19 50.73
CA ASP A 149 15.97 -31.90 50.34
C ASP A 149 15.92 -33.41 50.69
N SER A 150 15.38 -33.76 51.87
CA SER A 150 15.25 -35.15 52.35
C SER A 150 14.07 -35.91 51.74
N CYS A 151 12.99 -35.20 51.37
CA CYS A 151 11.76 -35.80 50.83
C CYS A 151 11.83 -36.09 49.33
N MET A 152 12.79 -35.51 48.60
CA MET A 152 12.91 -35.63 47.15
C MET A 152 12.97 -37.09 46.66
N ARG A 153 13.64 -37.97 47.40
CA ARG A 153 13.80 -39.40 47.03
C ARG A 153 12.51 -40.22 47.13
N ALA A 154 11.48 -39.69 47.78
CA ALA A 154 10.19 -40.36 47.94
C ALA A 154 9.26 -40.16 46.73
N LEU A 155 9.60 -39.26 45.80
CA LEU A 155 8.85 -39.09 44.56
C LEU A 155 9.35 -40.04 43.46
N PRO A 156 8.46 -40.49 42.56
CA PRO A 156 8.87 -41.13 41.32
C PRO A 156 9.86 -40.26 40.52
N ILE A 157 10.71 -40.89 39.72
CA ILE A 157 11.67 -40.19 38.85
C ILE A 157 10.92 -39.47 37.71
N GLU A 158 9.86 -40.09 37.22
CA GLU A 158 9.02 -39.59 36.13
C GLU A 158 8.03 -38.53 36.60
N CYS A 159 7.90 -37.47 35.81
CA CYS A 159 6.99 -36.37 36.06
C CYS A 159 5.63 -36.62 35.40
N ASP A 160 4.57 -36.56 36.18
CA ASP A 160 3.18 -36.66 35.73
C ASP A 160 2.55 -35.31 35.32
N PHE A 161 3.37 -34.25 35.26
CA PHE A 161 2.97 -32.86 34.96
C PHE A 161 1.98 -32.22 35.96
N GLY A 162 1.64 -32.91 37.06
CA GLY A 162 0.85 -32.36 38.16
C GLY A 162 -0.57 -31.94 37.77
N GLU A 163 -1.09 -30.92 38.44
CA GLU A 163 -2.49 -30.46 38.33
C GLU A 163 -2.87 -30.05 36.89
N PHE A 164 -1.96 -29.40 36.18
CA PHE A 164 -2.22 -28.86 34.84
C PHE A 164 -1.84 -29.83 33.71
N ARG A 165 -1.64 -31.13 34.00
CA ARG A 165 -1.21 -32.14 33.02
C ARG A 165 -2.03 -32.14 31.72
N ARG A 166 -3.34 -31.90 31.84
CA ARG A 166 -4.30 -31.89 30.73
C ARG A 166 -4.02 -30.77 29.72
N LEU A 167 -3.47 -29.65 30.19
CA LEU A 167 -3.22 -28.45 29.38
C LEU A 167 -1.82 -28.41 28.79
N ILE A 168 -0.86 -29.16 29.35
CA ILE A 168 0.55 -29.11 28.98
C ILE A 168 0.79 -29.95 27.72
N ILE A 169 1.62 -29.45 26.81
CA ILE A 169 2.18 -30.22 25.70
C ILE A 169 3.55 -30.76 26.16
N PRO A 170 3.66 -32.08 26.44
CA PRO A 170 4.90 -32.68 26.90
C PRO A 170 6.05 -32.47 25.89
N PRO A 171 7.31 -32.30 26.34
CA PRO A 171 8.45 -32.08 25.43
C PRO A 171 8.71 -33.27 24.49
N ASN A 172 8.36 -34.50 24.88
CA ASN A 172 8.44 -35.69 24.02
C ASN A 172 7.33 -35.74 22.93
N ALA A 173 6.31 -34.88 23.04
CA ALA A 173 5.25 -34.75 22.03
C ALA A 173 5.57 -33.71 20.94
N VAL A 174 6.65 -32.95 21.07
CA VAL A 174 6.99 -31.85 20.15
C VAL A 174 8.04 -32.29 19.13
N VAL A 175 7.69 -32.28 17.85
CA VAL A 175 8.63 -32.54 16.75
C VAL A 175 9.09 -31.22 16.13
N SER A 176 10.40 -31.00 16.06
CA SER A 176 10.98 -29.76 15.53
C SER A 176 11.85 -30.02 14.31
N ARG A 177 11.85 -29.05 13.36
CA ARG A 177 12.71 -29.07 12.17
C ARG A 177 13.80 -28.01 12.29
N THR A 178 15.04 -28.38 11.99
CA THR A 178 16.16 -27.45 11.89
C THR A 178 16.04 -26.64 10.59
N GLY A 179 15.79 -25.34 10.70
CA GLY A 179 15.76 -24.42 9.56
C GLY A 179 17.14 -24.20 8.93
N ASN A 180 17.19 -23.91 7.63
CA ASN A 180 18.41 -23.54 6.92
C ASN A 180 19.05 -22.27 7.53
N LYS A 181 20.35 -22.34 7.86
CA LYS A 181 21.20 -21.33 8.54
C LYS A 181 21.41 -20.00 7.78
N LYS A 182 20.40 -19.36 7.20
CA LYS A 182 20.56 -18.11 6.41
C LYS A 182 19.69 -16.92 6.84
N ILE A 183 19.10 -16.94 8.03
CA ILE A 183 18.41 -15.76 8.59
C ILE A 183 19.12 -15.37 9.88
N VAL A 184 19.55 -14.11 9.94
CA VAL A 184 20.36 -13.53 11.01
C VAL A 184 19.61 -13.59 12.35
N GLY A 185 20.28 -14.06 13.40
CA GLY A 185 19.95 -13.78 14.81
C GLY A 185 19.01 -14.73 15.54
N TYR A 186 18.24 -15.58 14.86
CA TYR A 186 17.26 -16.44 15.51
C TYR A 186 17.28 -17.85 14.92
N ALA A 187 18.06 -18.76 15.50
CA ALA A 187 17.93 -20.19 15.23
C ALA A 187 16.65 -20.71 15.92
N HIS A 188 15.47 -20.44 15.35
CA HIS A 188 14.26 -21.13 15.79
C HIS A 188 14.26 -22.53 15.16
N SER A 189 14.30 -23.56 16.01
CA SER A 189 13.72 -24.84 15.59
C SER A 189 12.22 -24.58 15.40
N VAL A 190 11.73 -24.65 14.17
CA VAL A 190 10.30 -24.47 13.91
C VAL A 190 9.61 -25.77 14.30
N VAL A 191 8.62 -25.70 15.18
CA VAL A 191 7.80 -26.86 15.55
C VAL A 191 7.02 -27.27 14.32
N GLU A 192 7.26 -28.49 13.85
CA GLU A 192 6.68 -29.04 12.63
C GLU A 192 5.29 -29.60 12.90
N ARG A 193 5.17 -30.41 13.97
CA ARG A 193 3.91 -31.06 14.37
C ARG A 193 3.94 -31.49 15.82
N ILE A 194 2.76 -31.79 16.36
CA ILE A 194 2.57 -32.29 17.73
C ILE A 194 2.06 -33.74 17.65
N LEU A 195 2.64 -34.62 18.47
CA LEU A 195 2.24 -36.02 18.55
C LEU A 195 1.22 -36.22 19.68
N PRO A 196 0.32 -37.22 19.57
CA PRO A 196 -0.56 -37.60 20.68
C PRO A 196 0.28 -38.05 21.88
N CYS A 197 0.00 -37.51 23.07
CA CYS A 197 0.46 -38.10 24.32
C CYS A 197 -0.71 -38.85 24.97
N GLY A 198 -0.49 -40.09 25.43
CA GLY A 198 -1.53 -41.03 25.85
C GLY A 198 -2.29 -40.69 27.14
N PHE A 199 -2.67 -39.43 27.37
CA PHE A 199 -3.58 -39.05 28.44
C PHE A 199 -5.02 -39.02 27.92
N ASP A 200 -5.92 -39.79 28.54
CA ASP A 200 -7.31 -39.93 28.09
C ASP A 200 -8.12 -38.62 28.13
N ASP A 201 -7.75 -37.71 29.03
CA ASP A 201 -8.39 -36.41 29.21
C ASP A 201 -7.66 -35.27 28.50
N TRP A 202 -6.61 -35.51 27.71
CA TRP A 202 -5.74 -34.44 27.18
C TRP A 202 -6.49 -33.39 26.34
N CYS A 203 -6.29 -32.10 26.64
CA CYS A 203 -6.81 -30.97 25.87
C CYS A 203 -5.79 -29.82 25.95
N PRO A 204 -4.78 -29.81 25.07
CA PRO A 204 -3.67 -28.86 25.13
C PRO A 204 -4.13 -27.40 25.01
N LEU A 205 -3.47 -26.53 25.78
CA LEU A 205 -3.71 -25.09 25.81
C LEU A 205 -2.66 -24.33 24.99
N LEU A 206 -3.08 -23.44 24.10
CA LEU A 206 -2.23 -22.50 23.39
C LEU A 206 -2.48 -21.09 23.92
N ILE A 207 -1.42 -20.42 24.38
CA ILE A 207 -1.46 -19.02 24.82
C ILE A 207 -0.99 -18.15 23.65
N ILE A 208 -1.86 -17.23 23.22
CA ILE A 208 -1.60 -16.38 22.07
C ILE A 208 -1.66 -14.92 22.50
N GLY A 209 -0.52 -14.23 22.48
CA GLY A 209 -0.43 -12.82 22.84
C GLY A 209 -0.03 -11.91 21.68
N ASN A 210 -0.46 -10.65 21.75
CA ASN A 210 -0.10 -9.61 20.78
C ASN A 210 0.66 -8.46 21.42
N ARG A 211 2.00 -8.48 21.31
CA ARG A 211 2.88 -7.44 21.87
C ARG A 211 2.60 -6.03 21.35
N LYS A 212 2.12 -5.89 20.10
CA LYS A 212 1.83 -4.59 19.51
C LYS A 212 0.59 -3.91 20.12
N SER A 213 -0.37 -4.72 20.57
CA SER A 213 -1.68 -4.22 21.01
C SER A 213 -1.83 -4.11 22.53
N GLY A 214 -1.13 -4.94 23.31
CA GLY A 214 -1.29 -5.02 24.77
C GLY A 214 -0.23 -4.31 25.62
N GLY A 215 0.79 -3.68 25.00
CA GLY A 215 1.83 -2.94 25.71
C GLY A 215 2.79 -3.82 26.51
N ALA A 216 3.59 -3.21 27.40
CA ALA A 216 4.64 -3.89 28.18
C ALA A 216 4.11 -4.98 29.13
N ASN A 217 2.82 -4.94 29.49
CA ASN A 217 2.21 -5.92 30.40
C ASN A 217 2.01 -7.28 29.71
N THR A 218 1.86 -7.34 28.38
CA THR A 218 1.71 -8.60 27.65
C THR A 218 2.94 -9.48 27.78
N ASP A 219 4.13 -8.88 27.82
CA ASP A 219 5.37 -9.63 28.05
C ASP A 219 5.38 -10.33 29.40
N LEU A 220 5.00 -9.61 30.45
CA LEU A 220 4.94 -10.16 31.81
C LEU A 220 3.93 -11.32 31.89
N VAL A 221 2.76 -11.15 31.31
CA VAL A 221 1.71 -12.18 31.29
C VAL A 221 2.16 -13.44 30.55
N LEU A 222 2.67 -13.30 29.31
CA LEU A 222 3.16 -14.44 28.54
C LEU A 222 4.31 -15.15 29.27
N ASN A 223 5.19 -14.38 29.91
CA ASN A 223 6.28 -14.93 30.71
C ASN A 223 5.78 -15.75 31.91
N SER A 224 4.74 -15.29 32.61
CA SER A 224 4.13 -16.06 33.70
C SER A 224 3.52 -17.39 33.23
N PHE A 225 2.95 -17.45 32.03
CA PHE A 225 2.45 -18.72 31.46
C PHE A 225 3.57 -19.72 31.15
N ARG A 226 4.77 -19.26 30.78
CA ARG A 226 5.94 -20.13 30.51
C ARG A 226 6.42 -20.90 31.74
N THR A 227 6.16 -20.38 32.95
CA THR A 227 6.42 -21.07 34.21
C THR A 227 5.66 -22.39 34.29
N TYR A 228 4.38 -22.39 33.92
CA TYR A 228 3.50 -23.56 34.04
C TYR A 228 3.49 -24.43 32.78
N LEU A 229 3.40 -23.83 31.60
CA LEU A 229 3.23 -24.53 30.32
C LEU A 229 4.57 -24.78 29.62
N ASN A 230 4.57 -25.63 28.59
CA ASN A 230 5.71 -25.72 27.68
C ASN A 230 5.88 -24.38 26.95
N SER A 231 7.12 -23.89 26.81
CA SER A 231 7.38 -22.60 26.15
C SER A 231 6.91 -22.56 24.69
N VAL A 232 6.78 -23.72 24.03
CA VAL A 232 6.18 -23.88 22.69
C VAL A 232 4.70 -23.43 22.65
N GLN A 233 4.00 -23.57 23.77
CA GLN A 233 2.57 -23.22 23.88
C GLN A 233 2.33 -21.72 24.04
N VAL A 234 3.38 -20.92 24.31
CA VAL A 234 3.27 -19.48 24.60
C VAL A 234 3.79 -18.66 23.44
N ILE A 235 2.86 -18.22 22.60
CA ILE A 235 3.12 -17.72 21.26
C ILE A 235 2.84 -16.22 21.17
N ASP A 236 3.73 -15.52 20.50
CA ASP A 236 3.59 -14.11 20.15
C ASP A 236 3.22 -14.01 18.68
N ILE A 237 2.02 -13.51 18.37
CA ILE A 237 1.55 -13.41 16.98
C ILE A 237 2.32 -12.38 16.15
N SER A 238 3.14 -11.55 16.79
CA SER A 238 4.05 -10.66 16.08
C SER A 238 5.21 -11.41 15.40
N THR A 239 5.48 -12.65 15.82
CA THR A 239 6.56 -13.51 15.28
C THR A 239 6.04 -14.65 14.43
N ILE A 240 4.90 -15.26 14.78
CA ILE A 240 4.31 -16.42 14.07
C ILE A 240 2.85 -16.11 13.71
N SER A 241 2.45 -16.42 12.46
CA SER A 241 1.07 -16.20 12.02
C SER A 241 0.09 -17.17 12.70
N PRO A 242 -1.16 -16.75 13.01
CA PRO A 242 -2.17 -17.64 13.57
C PRO A 242 -2.43 -18.91 12.76
N ALA A 243 -2.45 -18.81 11.43
CA ALA A 243 -2.66 -19.96 10.55
C ALA A 243 -1.62 -21.07 10.77
N SER A 244 -0.33 -20.71 10.89
CA SER A 244 0.76 -21.66 11.16
C SER A 244 0.61 -22.36 12.52
N ILE A 245 0.03 -21.69 13.51
CA ILE A 245 -0.22 -22.27 14.84
C ILE A 245 -1.38 -23.26 14.77
N LEU A 246 -2.43 -22.92 14.02
CA LEU A 246 -3.64 -23.73 13.86
C LEU A 246 -3.39 -25.02 13.04
N GLU A 247 -2.32 -25.08 12.25
CA GLU A 247 -1.87 -26.34 11.64
C GLU A 247 -1.55 -27.41 12.70
N TRP A 248 -1.12 -27.03 13.91
CA TRP A 248 -0.89 -27.97 15.01
C TRP A 248 -2.20 -28.63 15.46
N CYS A 249 -3.30 -27.89 15.46
CA CYS A 249 -4.63 -28.45 15.75
C CYS A 249 -5.03 -29.48 14.68
N ASN A 250 -4.71 -29.20 13.40
CA ASN A 250 -4.97 -30.14 12.30
C ASN A 250 -4.11 -31.42 12.40
N SER A 251 -2.96 -31.38 13.07
CA SER A 251 -2.12 -32.57 13.29
C SER A 251 -2.74 -33.57 14.29
N LEU A 252 -3.71 -33.13 15.10
CA LEU A 252 -4.42 -33.95 16.09
C LEU A 252 -5.95 -33.83 15.92
N PRO A 253 -6.54 -34.38 14.85
CA PRO A 253 -7.93 -34.10 14.46
C PRO A 253 -8.99 -34.56 15.48
N ASN A 254 -8.65 -35.52 16.35
CA ASN A 254 -9.56 -36.09 17.35
C ASN A 254 -9.38 -35.50 18.75
N ILE A 255 -8.43 -34.58 18.93
CA ILE A 255 -8.11 -33.98 20.23
C ILE A 255 -8.53 -32.50 20.18
N GLY A 256 -9.32 -32.07 21.16
CA GLY A 256 -9.70 -30.67 21.30
C GLY A 256 -8.52 -29.81 21.76
N PHE A 257 -8.54 -28.53 21.40
CA PHE A 257 -7.57 -27.54 21.87
C PHE A 257 -8.28 -26.39 22.58
N TYR A 258 -7.64 -25.86 23.62
CA TYR A 258 -7.98 -24.56 24.17
C TYR A 258 -7.02 -23.51 23.63
N ILE A 259 -7.55 -22.34 23.27
CA ILE A 259 -6.75 -21.17 22.89
C ILE A 259 -7.10 -20.05 23.85
N LEU A 260 -6.12 -19.52 24.59
CA LEU A 260 -6.28 -18.33 25.41
C LEU A 260 -5.63 -17.14 24.70
N VAL A 261 -6.45 -16.18 24.28
CA VAL A 261 -5.99 -14.98 23.59
C VAL A 261 -5.74 -13.86 24.60
N CYS A 262 -4.48 -13.47 24.77
CA CYS A 262 -4.04 -12.34 25.58
C CYS A 262 -4.05 -11.06 24.73
N GLY A 263 -5.20 -10.40 24.66
CA GLY A 263 -5.41 -9.25 23.78
C GLY A 263 -6.80 -8.64 23.92
N GLY A 264 -7.12 -7.69 23.03
CA GLY A 264 -8.45 -7.11 22.89
C GLY A 264 -9.25 -7.75 21.74
N ASP A 265 -10.47 -7.29 21.56
CA ASP A 265 -11.48 -7.88 20.65
C ASP A 265 -10.96 -8.05 19.20
N GLY A 266 -10.20 -7.08 18.67
CA GLY A 266 -9.61 -7.19 17.33
C GLY A 266 -8.61 -8.35 17.18
N THR A 267 -7.85 -8.67 18.23
CA THR A 267 -6.95 -9.84 18.21
C THR A 267 -7.75 -11.14 18.28
N VAL A 268 -8.81 -11.17 19.10
CA VAL A 268 -9.70 -12.34 19.21
C VAL A 268 -10.37 -12.63 17.87
N ASN A 269 -10.90 -11.61 17.20
CA ASN A 269 -11.53 -11.73 15.88
C ASN A 269 -10.58 -12.27 14.81
N TRP A 270 -9.32 -11.84 14.81
CA TRP A 270 -8.32 -12.34 13.88
C TRP A 270 -8.05 -13.85 14.08
N ILE A 271 -8.02 -14.31 15.34
CA ILE A 271 -7.88 -15.73 15.67
C ILE A 271 -9.12 -16.52 15.25
N LEU A 272 -10.33 -16.02 15.54
CA LEU A 272 -11.58 -16.68 15.13
C LEU A 272 -11.70 -16.83 13.61
N GLU A 273 -11.34 -15.79 12.86
CA GLU A 273 -11.29 -15.84 11.39
C GLU A 273 -10.24 -16.83 10.89
N SER A 274 -9.09 -16.90 11.55
CA SER A 274 -8.04 -17.87 11.19
C SER A 274 -8.49 -19.31 11.46
N ILE A 275 -9.24 -19.56 12.55
CA ILE A 275 -9.84 -20.86 12.87
C ILE A 275 -10.80 -21.28 11.76
N GLU A 276 -11.70 -20.39 11.34
CA GLU A 276 -12.67 -20.66 10.26
C GLU A 276 -12.01 -20.99 8.93
N ASN A 277 -10.91 -20.31 8.60
CA ASN A 277 -10.24 -20.47 7.31
C ASN A 277 -9.27 -21.66 7.27
N THR A 278 -8.74 -22.10 8.42
CA THR A 278 -7.61 -23.05 8.47
C THR A 278 -7.97 -24.42 9.07
N THR A 279 -8.96 -24.49 9.98
CA THR A 279 -9.29 -25.73 10.68
C THR A 279 -10.43 -26.47 9.97
N SER A 280 -10.25 -27.78 9.76
CA SER A 280 -11.26 -28.65 9.10
C SER A 280 -11.88 -29.70 10.03
N GLY A 281 -11.37 -29.81 11.27
CA GLY A 281 -11.80 -30.79 12.28
C GLY A 281 -12.50 -30.15 13.49
N ILE A 282 -12.22 -30.66 14.70
CA ILE A 282 -12.73 -30.09 15.95
C ILE A 282 -12.21 -28.66 16.10
N LYS A 283 -13.13 -27.69 16.18
CA LYS A 283 -12.76 -26.29 16.36
C LYS A 283 -12.26 -26.06 17.79
N PRO A 284 -11.11 -25.37 17.97
CA PRO A 284 -10.61 -25.05 19.29
C PRO A 284 -11.56 -24.09 20.02
N ALA A 285 -11.72 -24.28 21.33
CA ALA A 285 -12.46 -23.35 22.18
C ALA A 285 -11.55 -22.17 22.55
N VAL A 286 -12.07 -20.94 22.42
CA VAL A 286 -11.30 -19.71 22.60
C VAL A 286 -11.71 -19.03 23.91
N GLY A 287 -10.75 -18.87 24.82
CA GLY A 287 -10.84 -18.02 26.00
C GLY A 287 -10.14 -16.68 25.77
N ILE A 288 -10.48 -15.68 26.58
CA ILE A 288 -9.93 -14.32 26.43
C ILE A 288 -9.29 -13.92 27.75
N LEU A 289 -8.04 -13.46 27.70
CA LEU A 289 -7.44 -12.70 28.79
C LEU A 289 -7.43 -11.22 28.35
N PRO A 290 -8.34 -10.38 28.88
CA PRO A 290 -8.59 -9.04 28.36
C PRO A 290 -7.38 -8.12 28.57
N MET A 291 -6.59 -7.92 27.50
CA MET A 291 -5.45 -7.00 27.49
C MET A 291 -5.69 -5.87 26.48
N GLY A 292 -5.76 -4.62 26.96
CA GLY A 292 -5.99 -3.44 26.12
C GLY A 292 -7.30 -2.72 26.42
N THR A 293 -7.81 -1.97 25.44
CA THR A 293 -8.96 -1.07 25.60
C THR A 293 -10.30 -1.66 25.17
N GLY A 294 -10.34 -2.43 24.08
CA GLY A 294 -11.55 -3.09 23.55
C GLY A 294 -11.67 -4.51 24.08
N ASN A 295 -12.50 -4.71 25.10
CA ASN A 295 -12.66 -5.97 25.84
C ASN A 295 -14.15 -6.32 25.98
N ASP A 296 -14.99 -5.91 25.04
CA ASP A 296 -16.44 -6.09 25.15
C ASP A 296 -16.82 -7.57 25.14
N LEU A 297 -16.14 -8.37 24.31
CA LEU A 297 -16.36 -9.81 24.25
C LEU A 297 -15.95 -10.51 25.56
N ALA A 298 -14.82 -10.11 26.16
CA ALA A 298 -14.37 -10.63 27.44
C ALA A 298 -15.34 -10.33 28.60
N ARG A 299 -15.96 -9.13 28.59
CA ARG A 299 -16.96 -8.76 29.61
C ARG A 299 -18.21 -9.63 29.51
N ILE A 300 -18.71 -9.86 28.29
CA ILE A 300 -19.91 -10.65 28.07
C ILE A 300 -19.69 -12.12 28.42
N LEU A 301 -18.54 -12.67 28.02
CA LEU A 301 -18.16 -14.04 28.32
C LEU A 301 -17.63 -14.23 29.76
N GLN A 302 -17.69 -13.18 30.60
CA GLN A 302 -17.31 -13.21 32.02
C GLN A 302 -15.83 -13.54 32.29
N TRP A 303 -14.94 -13.26 31.34
CA TRP A 303 -13.49 -13.35 31.52
C TRP A 303 -12.87 -12.12 32.21
N GLY A 304 -13.70 -11.14 32.59
CA GLY A 304 -13.31 -9.96 33.35
C GLY A 304 -13.24 -8.67 32.53
N TYR A 305 -12.96 -7.57 33.23
CA TYR A 305 -13.00 -6.21 32.67
C TYR A 305 -11.64 -5.71 32.17
N GLY A 306 -10.56 -6.47 32.35
CA GLY A 306 -9.17 -6.08 32.09
C GLY A 306 -8.47 -5.57 33.35
N GLU A 307 -7.38 -6.23 33.75
CA GLU A 307 -6.62 -5.97 34.99
C GLU A 307 -5.29 -5.25 34.70
N ASP A 308 -4.94 -4.27 35.54
CA ASP A 308 -3.64 -3.57 35.51
C ASP A 308 -2.61 -4.21 36.46
N SER A 309 -2.99 -5.26 37.21
CA SER A 309 -2.19 -5.93 38.26
C SER A 309 -1.60 -7.26 37.79
N ALA A 310 -0.61 -7.76 38.55
CA ALA A 310 0.02 -9.06 38.31
C ALA A 310 -1.01 -10.19 38.34
N VAL A 311 -1.18 -10.86 37.19
CA VAL A 311 -2.12 -11.97 37.00
C VAL A 311 -1.56 -13.23 37.66
N ASP A 312 -2.30 -13.81 38.62
CA ASP A 312 -2.01 -15.16 39.10
C ASP A 312 -2.46 -16.18 38.05
N VAL A 313 -1.51 -16.65 37.26
CA VAL A 313 -1.73 -17.62 36.18
C VAL A 313 -2.34 -18.92 36.69
N SER A 314 -2.03 -19.35 37.93
CA SER A 314 -2.54 -20.62 38.45
C SER A 314 -4.06 -20.59 38.62
N ILE A 315 -4.60 -19.46 39.08
CA ILE A 315 -6.04 -19.24 39.23
C ILE A 315 -6.71 -19.21 37.85
N TYR A 316 -6.10 -18.52 36.88
CA TYR A 316 -6.64 -18.47 35.51
C TYR A 316 -6.65 -19.84 34.83
N LEU A 317 -5.62 -20.67 35.01
CA LEU A 317 -5.60 -22.04 34.47
C LEU A 317 -6.69 -22.91 35.11
N LYS A 318 -6.91 -22.80 36.43
CA LYS A 318 -8.01 -23.48 37.14
C LYS A 318 -9.38 -23.03 36.62
N ASN A 319 -9.57 -21.72 36.46
CA ASN A 319 -10.80 -21.15 35.91
C ASN A 319 -11.03 -21.61 34.47
N LEU A 320 -9.98 -21.69 33.64
CA LEU A 320 -10.06 -22.20 32.27
C LEU A 320 -10.47 -23.67 32.23
N MET A 321 -9.93 -24.51 33.11
CA MET A 321 -10.32 -25.93 33.21
C MET A 321 -11.77 -26.11 33.68
N ALA A 322 -12.31 -25.18 34.46
CA ALA A 322 -13.69 -25.17 34.93
C ALA A 322 -14.67 -24.43 33.98
N ALA A 323 -14.16 -23.77 32.94
CA ALA A 323 -14.96 -22.92 32.07
C ALA A 323 -15.90 -23.74 31.18
N LYS A 324 -17.10 -23.19 30.93
CA LYS A 324 -18.08 -23.76 30.00
C LYS A 324 -17.89 -23.18 28.61
N VAL A 325 -17.86 -24.05 27.59
CA VAL A 325 -17.85 -23.62 26.19
C VAL A 325 -19.26 -23.16 25.79
N VAL A 326 -19.32 -22.01 25.13
CA VAL A 326 -20.56 -21.42 24.58
C VAL A 326 -20.39 -21.16 23.09
N ALA A 327 -21.51 -21.18 22.35
CA ALA A 327 -21.51 -20.77 20.95
C ALA A 327 -21.47 -19.24 20.84
N LEU A 328 -20.95 -18.74 19.71
CA LEU A 328 -20.94 -17.32 19.36
C LEU A 328 -21.30 -17.20 17.89
N ASP A 329 -22.36 -16.47 17.60
CA ASP A 329 -22.74 -16.15 16.24
C ASP A 329 -21.75 -15.18 15.61
N ARG A 330 -21.39 -15.44 14.35
CA ARG A 330 -20.48 -14.60 13.57
C ARG A 330 -21.11 -14.24 12.23
N TRP A 331 -21.20 -12.94 12.00
CA TRP A 331 -22.00 -12.36 10.94
C TRP A 331 -21.16 -11.98 9.73
N SER A 332 -21.72 -12.19 8.54
CA SER A 332 -21.16 -11.68 7.29
C SER A 332 -21.70 -10.28 7.03
N VAL A 333 -20.81 -9.32 6.79
CA VAL A 333 -21.17 -7.95 6.42
C VAL A 333 -20.66 -7.65 5.02
N ASP A 334 -21.60 -7.53 4.08
CA ASP A 334 -21.35 -7.25 2.67
C ASP A 334 -21.67 -5.79 2.35
N ILE A 335 -20.64 -5.04 1.96
CA ILE A 335 -20.75 -3.62 1.66
C ILE A 335 -20.65 -3.42 0.15
N CYS A 336 -21.77 -3.09 -0.48
CA CYS A 336 -21.87 -2.89 -1.92
C CYS A 336 -22.01 -1.41 -2.27
N ALA A 337 -21.01 -0.82 -2.92
CA ALA A 337 -21.12 0.53 -3.46
C ALA A 337 -21.76 0.48 -4.86
N ASN A 338 -23.02 0.89 -4.98
CA ASN A 338 -23.68 1.03 -6.27
C ASN A 338 -23.31 2.38 -6.92
N ALA A 339 -22.09 2.49 -7.43
CA ALA A 339 -21.70 3.67 -8.19
C ALA A 339 -22.07 3.47 -9.68
N ARG A 340 -23.10 4.18 -10.16
CA ARG A 340 -23.40 4.30 -11.59
C ARG A 340 -22.54 5.41 -12.18
N HIS A 341 -21.61 5.07 -13.06
CA HIS A 341 -20.77 6.04 -13.77
C HIS A 341 -20.99 5.89 -15.28
N PHE A 342 -21.46 6.96 -15.96
CA PHE A 342 -21.75 6.96 -17.41
C PHE A 342 -22.65 5.79 -17.86
N GLY A 343 -23.67 5.44 -17.08
CA GLY A 343 -24.56 4.31 -17.37
C GLY A 343 -23.98 2.92 -17.07
N VAL A 344 -22.70 2.81 -16.67
CA VAL A 344 -22.05 1.56 -16.28
C VAL A 344 -22.07 1.42 -14.76
N ALA A 345 -22.68 0.35 -14.24
CA ALA A 345 -22.68 0.03 -12.82
C ALA A 345 -21.31 -0.56 -12.43
N THR A 346 -20.51 0.20 -11.67
CA THR A 346 -19.32 -0.32 -11.00
C THR A 346 -19.69 -0.63 -9.55
N ALA A 347 -19.99 -1.89 -9.27
CA ALA A 347 -20.12 -2.39 -7.89
C ALA A 347 -18.71 -2.69 -7.35
N SER A 348 -18.26 -1.97 -6.32
CA SER A 348 -17.20 -2.45 -5.43
C SER A 348 -17.87 -3.10 -4.22
N ALA A 349 -17.50 -4.35 -3.92
CA ALA A 349 -18.00 -5.09 -2.78
C ALA A 349 -16.86 -5.32 -1.78
N ARG A 350 -17.03 -4.91 -0.53
CA ARG A 350 -16.14 -5.28 0.58
C ARG A 350 -16.87 -6.30 1.45
N HIS A 351 -16.20 -7.42 1.72
CA HIS A 351 -16.69 -8.48 2.61
C HIS A 351 -15.91 -8.44 3.92
N MET A 352 -16.59 -8.58 5.04
CA MET A 352 -16.00 -8.59 6.38
C MET A 352 -16.82 -9.47 7.33
N ARG A 353 -16.19 -9.93 8.40
CA ARG A 353 -16.83 -10.68 9.49
C ARG A 353 -17.05 -9.76 10.70
N MET A 354 -18.20 -9.90 11.34
CA MET A 354 -18.59 -9.16 12.54
C MET A 354 -18.88 -10.15 13.67
N SER A 355 -18.28 -9.93 14.84
CA SER A 355 -18.54 -10.72 16.06
C SER A 355 -19.11 -9.87 17.19
N ASN A 356 -18.87 -8.56 17.23
CA ASN A 356 -19.37 -7.68 18.29
C ASN A 356 -20.50 -6.79 17.78
N TYR A 357 -20.18 -5.83 16.91
CA TYR A 357 -21.17 -4.89 16.37
C TYR A 357 -20.65 -4.12 15.15
N PHE A 358 -21.60 -3.69 14.33
CA PHE A 358 -21.39 -2.79 13.19
C PHE A 358 -22.14 -1.49 13.45
N SER A 359 -21.55 -0.36 13.10
CA SER A 359 -22.24 0.93 13.22
C SER A 359 -21.96 1.89 12.08
N VAL A 360 -22.94 2.75 11.83
CA VAL A 360 -22.89 3.83 10.85
C VAL A 360 -23.24 5.14 11.55
N GLY A 361 -22.50 6.21 11.24
CA GLY A 361 -22.76 7.55 11.76
C GLY A 361 -21.88 7.92 12.94
N CYS A 362 -22.43 8.62 13.93
CA CYS A 362 -21.65 9.28 14.99
C CYS A 362 -20.73 8.34 15.80
N ASP A 363 -21.16 7.12 16.10
CA ASP A 363 -20.33 6.11 16.79
C ASP A 363 -19.10 5.70 15.96
N ALA A 364 -19.31 5.45 14.67
CA ALA A 364 -18.23 5.15 13.73
C ALA A 364 -17.30 6.37 13.52
N LEU A 365 -17.84 7.59 13.57
CA LEU A 365 -17.05 8.82 13.45
C LEU A 365 -16.09 8.99 14.63
N VAL A 366 -16.57 8.78 15.85
CA VAL A 366 -15.73 8.84 17.07
C VAL A 366 -14.62 7.80 16.98
N THR A 367 -14.96 6.58 16.55
CA THR A 367 -13.99 5.49 16.35
C THR A 367 -12.94 5.84 15.28
N LEU A 368 -13.37 6.43 14.15
CA LEU A 368 -12.49 6.87 13.06
C LEU A 368 -11.52 7.98 13.50
N ASN A 369 -12.01 8.95 14.27
CA ASN A 369 -11.21 10.05 14.80
C ASN A 369 -10.16 9.54 15.82
N PHE A 370 -10.56 8.60 16.69
CA PHE A 370 -9.65 7.94 17.62
C PHE A 370 -8.55 7.15 16.89
N HIS A 371 -8.93 6.32 15.90
CA HIS A 371 -7.98 5.51 15.11
C HIS A 371 -6.94 6.37 14.40
N ARG A 372 -7.37 7.41 13.67
CA ARG A 372 -6.48 8.36 12.96
C ARG A 372 -5.48 9.04 13.88
N ARG A 373 -5.81 9.24 15.16
CA ARG A 373 -4.90 9.86 16.14
C ARG A 373 -3.91 8.85 16.71
N ARG A 374 -4.37 7.63 17.01
CA ARG A 374 -3.53 6.53 17.49
C ARG A 374 -2.39 6.22 16.52
N GLU A 375 -2.66 6.21 15.21
CA GLU A 375 -1.63 5.99 14.19
C GLU A 375 -0.59 7.11 14.12
N LYS A 376 -1.02 8.36 14.35
CA LYS A 376 -0.11 9.52 14.28
C LYS A 376 0.84 9.59 15.47
N ILE A 377 0.41 9.20 16.67
CA ILE A 377 1.21 9.32 17.90
C ILE A 377 0.98 8.09 18.81
N PRO A 378 1.52 6.90 18.49
CA PRO A 378 1.22 5.67 19.22
C PRO A 378 1.58 5.71 20.71
N GLU A 379 2.64 6.43 21.07
CA GLU A 379 3.18 6.51 22.45
C GLU A 379 2.19 7.15 23.44
N PHE A 380 1.30 8.03 22.97
CA PHE A 380 0.29 8.67 23.82
C PHE A 380 -0.89 7.74 24.17
N PHE A 381 -1.04 6.62 23.46
CA PHE A 381 -2.15 5.69 23.62
C PHE A 381 -1.78 4.42 24.41
N ALA A 382 -0.64 4.44 25.12
CA ALA A 382 -0.19 3.31 25.93
C ALA A 382 -1.02 3.12 27.23
N SER A 383 -1.70 4.16 27.71
CA SER A 383 -2.52 4.10 28.93
C SER A 383 -4.00 3.91 28.62
N ARG A 384 -4.61 2.90 29.25
CA ARG A 384 -6.04 2.60 29.12
C ARG A 384 -6.93 3.74 29.59
N PHE A 385 -6.55 4.41 30.68
CA PHE A 385 -7.29 5.54 31.24
C PHE A 385 -7.28 6.75 30.29
N VAL A 386 -6.11 7.08 29.74
CA VAL A 386 -5.93 8.18 28.77
C VAL A 386 -6.74 7.91 27.49
N ASN A 387 -6.77 6.66 27.03
CA ASN A 387 -7.56 6.27 25.87
C ASN A 387 -9.06 6.52 26.07
N LYS A 388 -9.60 6.17 27.24
CA LYS A 388 -11.01 6.44 27.58
C LYS A 388 -11.33 7.94 27.59
N LEU A 389 -10.45 8.77 28.13
CA LEU A 389 -10.62 10.24 28.13
C LEU A 389 -10.61 10.82 26.70
N HIS A 390 -9.77 10.30 25.80
CA HIS A 390 -9.77 10.72 24.40
C HIS A 390 -11.07 10.35 23.68
N TYR A 391 -11.59 9.14 23.89
CA TYR A 391 -12.90 8.74 23.35
C TYR A 391 -14.02 9.70 23.81
N PHE A 392 -14.02 10.06 25.10
CA PHE A 392 -14.97 11.03 25.64
C PHE A 392 -14.81 12.42 24.99
N HIS A 393 -13.58 12.93 24.89
CA HIS A 393 -13.31 14.24 24.28
C HIS A 393 -13.78 14.32 22.82
N TYR A 394 -13.47 13.32 21.98
CA TYR A 394 -13.92 13.31 20.59
C TYR A 394 -15.45 13.23 20.48
N GLY A 395 -16.11 12.44 21.35
CA GLY A 395 -17.57 12.43 21.43
C GLY A 395 -18.17 13.80 21.74
N THR A 396 -17.53 14.59 22.61
CA THR A 396 -17.99 15.97 22.91
C THR A 396 -17.77 16.95 21.76
N VAL A 397 -16.64 16.88 21.04
CA VAL A 397 -16.34 17.78 19.91
C VAL A 397 -17.29 17.53 18.74
N ASP A 398 -17.58 16.26 18.42
CA ASP A 398 -18.44 15.91 17.29
C ASP A 398 -19.90 16.37 17.50
N THR A 399 -20.36 16.51 18.75
CA THR A 399 -21.68 17.06 19.08
C THR A 399 -21.87 18.50 18.55
N PHE A 400 -20.78 19.26 18.43
CA PHE A 400 -20.80 20.62 17.87
C PHE A 400 -20.71 20.65 16.34
N LEU A 401 -20.02 19.68 15.73
CA LEU A 401 -19.78 19.64 14.28
C LEU A 401 -20.95 19.03 13.49
N LYS A 402 -21.77 18.17 14.10
CA LYS A 402 -22.98 17.55 13.52
C LYS A 402 -22.77 16.94 12.11
N GLU A 403 -21.61 16.33 11.84
CA GLU A 403 -21.28 15.77 10.51
C GLU A 403 -22.25 14.66 10.06
N CYS A 404 -22.84 13.93 11.01
CA CYS A 404 -23.75 12.81 10.77
C CYS A 404 -25.25 13.18 10.85
N LYS A 405 -25.61 14.47 10.87
CA LYS A 405 -27.00 14.93 10.95
C LYS A 405 -27.87 14.36 9.82
N ASP A 406 -29.17 14.19 10.08
CA ASP A 406 -30.15 13.78 9.07
C ASP A 406 -29.89 12.39 8.46
N LEU A 407 -29.33 11.46 9.25
CA LEU A 407 -29.09 10.07 8.81
C LEU A 407 -30.39 9.41 8.36
N GLN A 408 -31.51 9.67 9.04
CA GLN A 408 -32.84 9.14 8.72
C GLN A 408 -33.33 9.50 7.32
N ASN A 409 -32.97 10.67 6.80
CA ASN A 409 -33.35 11.10 5.44
C ASN A 409 -32.47 10.45 4.36
N ASN A 410 -31.33 9.89 4.79
CA ASN A 410 -30.28 9.38 3.93
C ASN A 410 -30.03 7.87 4.12
N ALA A 411 -30.77 7.19 4.99
CA ALA A 411 -30.62 5.78 5.26
C ALA A 411 -31.98 5.09 5.10
N ILE A 412 -32.00 3.97 4.37
CA ILE A 412 -33.14 3.07 4.30
C ILE A 412 -32.72 1.80 5.04
N LEU A 413 -33.38 1.53 6.16
CA LEU A 413 -33.16 0.34 6.97
C LEU A 413 -34.21 -0.72 6.62
N GLU A 414 -33.75 -1.90 6.24
CA GLU A 414 -34.57 -3.08 5.94
C GLU A 414 -34.16 -4.21 6.90
N MET A 415 -35.14 -4.77 7.61
CA MET A 415 -34.97 -5.84 8.60
C MET A 415 -35.85 -7.03 8.20
N ASP A 416 -35.24 -8.19 7.98
CA ASP A 416 -35.90 -9.42 7.50
C ASP A 416 -36.81 -9.20 6.28
N GLY A 417 -36.35 -8.35 5.34
CA GLY A 417 -37.07 -8.02 4.11
C GLY A 417 -38.14 -6.93 4.26
N ARG A 418 -38.37 -6.41 5.48
CA ARG A 418 -39.33 -5.34 5.75
C ARG A 418 -38.60 -4.01 5.93
N VAL A 419 -39.02 -2.99 5.18
CA VAL A 419 -38.48 -1.63 5.33
C VAL A 419 -39.05 -1.01 6.61
N ILE A 420 -38.17 -0.47 7.45
CA ILE A 420 -38.58 0.28 8.64
C ILE A 420 -38.93 1.70 8.22
N GLU A 421 -40.22 2.00 8.21
CA GLU A 421 -40.74 3.34 7.90
C GLU A 421 -40.59 4.29 9.10
N ASN A 422 -40.33 5.57 8.82
CA ASN A 422 -40.30 6.65 9.82
C ASN A 422 -39.23 6.51 10.93
N LEU A 423 -37.96 6.39 10.55
CA LEU A 423 -36.86 6.55 11.50
C LEU A 423 -36.86 7.97 12.11
N PRO A 424 -36.68 8.12 13.44
CA PRO A 424 -36.57 9.43 14.06
C PRO A 424 -35.28 10.15 13.65
N ALA A 425 -35.06 11.38 14.11
CA ALA A 425 -33.86 12.16 13.79
C ALA A 425 -32.58 11.56 14.43
N LEU A 426 -32.10 10.46 13.87
CA LEU A 426 -30.91 9.74 14.29
C LEU A 426 -29.66 10.32 13.62
N GLU A 427 -28.53 10.23 14.32
CA GLU A 427 -27.19 10.51 13.81
C GLU A 427 -26.32 9.25 13.73
N GLY A 428 -26.82 8.11 14.25
CA GLY A 428 -26.18 6.81 14.13
C GLY A 428 -27.17 5.65 14.19
N ILE A 429 -26.79 4.54 13.55
CA ILE A 429 -27.48 3.24 13.62
C ILE A 429 -26.41 2.18 13.95
N CYS A 430 -26.71 1.34 14.93
CA CYS A 430 -25.83 0.26 15.38
C CYS A 430 -26.56 -1.08 15.30
N ILE A 431 -25.83 -2.11 14.89
CA ILE A 431 -26.26 -3.50 14.76
C ILE A 431 -25.35 -4.32 15.67
N LEU A 432 -25.88 -4.88 16.76
CA LEU A 432 -25.12 -5.64 17.75
C LEU A 432 -25.36 -7.13 17.60
N ASN A 433 -24.31 -7.89 17.89
CA ASN A 433 -24.36 -9.33 18.15
C ASN A 433 -24.18 -9.65 19.64
N ILE A 434 -23.55 -8.75 20.42
CA ILE A 434 -23.29 -8.96 21.85
C ILE A 434 -24.05 -7.95 22.73
N PRO A 435 -24.44 -8.33 23.96
CA PRO A 435 -25.17 -7.46 24.89
C PRO A 435 -24.34 -6.35 25.55
N SER A 436 -23.20 -5.98 24.97
CA SER A 436 -22.34 -4.88 25.43
C SER A 436 -21.96 -4.00 24.24
N TRP A 437 -22.18 -2.70 24.37
CA TRP A 437 -21.73 -1.70 23.42
C TRP A 437 -21.16 -0.48 24.13
N GLY A 438 -20.33 0.31 23.45
CA GLY A 438 -19.92 1.63 23.92
C GLY A 438 -19.38 1.66 25.35
N ALA A 439 -18.41 0.80 25.68
CA ALA A 439 -17.80 0.69 27.02
C ALA A 439 -18.68 0.04 28.11
N GLY A 440 -19.54 -0.91 27.75
CA GLY A 440 -20.28 -1.75 28.71
C GLY A 440 -21.77 -1.41 28.84
N VAL A 441 -22.31 -0.54 27.97
CA VAL A 441 -23.73 -0.22 27.91
C VAL A 441 -24.52 -1.45 27.45
N ARG A 442 -25.52 -1.85 28.24
CA ARG A 442 -26.46 -2.90 27.87
C ARG A 442 -27.67 -2.29 27.16
N VAL A 443 -27.75 -2.50 25.85
CA VAL A 443 -28.80 -1.90 25.01
C VAL A 443 -30.14 -2.64 25.19
N TRP A 444 -30.09 -3.96 25.33
CA TRP A 444 -31.25 -4.84 25.45
C TRP A 444 -31.34 -5.50 26.84
N GLY A 445 -32.55 -5.90 27.26
CA GLY A 445 -32.77 -6.69 28.49
C GLY A 445 -32.90 -5.91 29.80
N ALA A 446 -32.99 -4.57 29.78
CA ALA A 446 -33.31 -3.75 30.96
C ALA A 446 -34.74 -3.18 30.83
N GLY A 447 -35.73 -3.89 31.38
CA GLY A 447 -37.15 -3.50 31.40
C GLY A 447 -38.11 -4.69 31.47
N GLU A 448 -39.35 -4.49 31.94
CA GLU A 448 -40.39 -5.52 31.91
C GLU A 448 -40.79 -5.82 30.44
N ASN A 449 -40.92 -7.11 30.09
CA ASN A 449 -41.33 -7.62 28.76
C ASN A 449 -40.34 -7.45 27.58
N ILE A 450 -39.05 -7.20 27.83
CA ILE A 450 -38.02 -7.19 26.77
C ILE A 450 -37.28 -8.54 26.75
N PRO A 451 -37.21 -9.25 25.62
CA PRO A 451 -36.46 -10.51 25.53
C PRO A 451 -34.97 -10.28 25.85
N VAL A 452 -34.35 -11.26 26.51
CA VAL A 452 -32.92 -11.20 26.83
C VAL A 452 -32.13 -11.45 25.56
N GLN A 453 -31.22 -10.53 25.22
CA GLN A 453 -30.30 -10.69 24.10
C GLN A 453 -29.37 -11.87 24.33
N GLN A 454 -29.24 -12.74 23.34
CA GLN A 454 -28.35 -13.90 23.33
C GLN A 454 -27.24 -13.68 22.30
N ILE A 455 -26.18 -14.48 22.38
CA ILE A 455 -25.03 -14.39 21.45
C ILE A 455 -24.99 -15.55 20.46
N ASP A 456 -26.00 -16.42 20.50
CA ASP A 456 -26.11 -17.71 19.83
C ASP A 456 -27.56 -18.03 19.37
N ASP A 457 -28.39 -16.99 19.19
CA ASP A 457 -29.80 -17.11 18.77
C ASP A 457 -30.03 -16.89 17.26
N GLY A 458 -28.98 -16.56 16.51
CA GLY A 458 -29.02 -16.23 15.10
C GLY A 458 -29.75 -14.90 14.83
N LEU A 459 -29.80 -13.98 15.79
CA LEU A 459 -30.38 -12.64 15.66
C LEU A 459 -29.33 -11.55 15.90
N VAL A 460 -29.60 -10.36 15.34
CA VAL A 460 -28.89 -9.12 15.68
C VAL A 460 -29.85 -8.07 16.19
N GLU A 461 -29.43 -7.32 17.20
CA GLU A 461 -30.16 -6.17 17.75
C GLU A 461 -29.81 -4.91 16.98
N VAL A 462 -30.83 -4.15 16.58
CA VAL A 462 -30.67 -2.88 15.89
C VAL A 462 -31.19 -1.75 16.77
N PHE A 463 -30.36 -0.72 16.98
CA PHE A 463 -30.75 0.46 17.75
C PHE A 463 -30.21 1.75 17.13
N GLY A 464 -30.86 2.87 17.42
CA GLY A 464 -30.53 4.20 16.94
C GLY A 464 -29.83 5.07 17.99
N ILE A 465 -29.00 6.00 17.51
CA ILE A 465 -28.29 6.98 18.31
C ILE A 465 -28.68 8.39 17.84
N TYR A 466 -29.15 9.23 18.77
CA TYR A 466 -29.54 10.61 18.45
C TYR A 466 -28.36 11.57 18.25
N SER A 467 -27.24 11.36 18.95
CA SER A 467 -26.02 12.19 18.83
C SER A 467 -24.84 11.56 19.57
N SER A 468 -23.62 12.06 19.37
CA SER A 468 -22.46 11.66 20.19
C SER A 468 -22.67 11.98 21.69
N PHE A 469 -23.46 13.01 22.03
CA PHE A 469 -23.84 13.30 23.41
C PHE A 469 -24.78 12.23 24.00
N HIS A 470 -25.71 11.70 23.19
CA HIS A 470 -26.56 10.58 23.58
C HIS A 470 -25.73 9.34 23.94
N ILE A 471 -24.64 9.08 23.21
CA ILE A 471 -23.68 8.00 23.55
C ILE A 471 -23.12 8.21 24.96
N ALA A 472 -22.63 9.40 25.26
CA ALA A 472 -22.07 9.72 26.57
C ALA A 472 -23.11 9.60 27.69
N GLN A 473 -24.36 10.04 27.46
CA GLN A 473 -25.44 9.91 28.43
C GLN A 473 -25.79 8.43 28.71
N MET A 474 -25.85 7.58 27.68
CA MET A 474 -26.07 6.13 27.86
C MET A 474 -24.94 5.47 28.67
N GLN A 475 -23.68 5.88 28.45
CA GLN A 475 -22.51 5.36 29.18
C GLN A 475 -22.56 5.63 30.69
N VAL A 476 -23.20 6.72 31.10
CA VAL A 476 -23.36 7.11 32.51
C VAL A 476 -24.75 6.78 33.08
N GLY A 477 -25.60 6.10 32.31
CA GLY A 477 -26.96 5.72 32.73
C GLY A 477 -27.96 6.87 32.81
N LEU A 478 -27.74 7.96 32.08
CA LEU A 478 -28.63 9.14 32.03
C LEU A 478 -29.59 9.15 30.83
N ALA A 479 -29.48 8.19 29.91
CA ALA A 479 -30.37 8.06 28.76
C ALA A 479 -30.59 6.59 28.40
N ASP A 480 -31.78 6.29 27.89
CA ASP A 480 -32.15 4.96 27.40
C ASP A 480 -31.83 4.80 25.90
N PRO A 481 -31.43 3.59 25.46
CA PRO A 481 -31.18 3.32 24.05
C PRO A 481 -32.48 3.32 23.23
N PHE A 482 -32.44 3.89 22.01
CA PHE A 482 -33.55 3.83 21.07
C PHE A 482 -33.57 2.50 20.32
N ARG A 483 -34.32 1.52 20.83
CA ARG A 483 -34.42 0.16 20.29
C ARG A 483 -35.28 0.13 19.02
N ILE A 484 -34.74 -0.37 17.91
CA ILE A 484 -35.46 -0.49 16.64
C ILE A 484 -36.09 -1.89 16.50
N GLY A 485 -35.30 -2.94 16.72
CA GLY A 485 -35.80 -4.32 16.72
C GLY A 485 -34.69 -5.37 16.67
N GLN A 486 -35.07 -6.64 16.50
CA GLN A 486 -34.18 -7.77 16.25
C GLN A 486 -34.44 -8.35 14.85
N ALA A 487 -33.40 -8.85 14.17
CA ALA A 487 -33.54 -9.44 12.84
C ALA A 487 -32.49 -10.52 12.55
N ARG A 488 -32.79 -11.44 11.61
CA ARG A 488 -31.81 -12.39 11.04
C ARG A 488 -31.04 -11.80 9.87
N ARG A 489 -31.58 -10.77 9.22
CA ARG A 489 -30.95 -10.10 8.09
C ARG A 489 -31.24 -8.61 8.17
N VAL A 490 -30.16 -7.82 8.22
CA VAL A 490 -30.24 -6.36 8.17
C VAL A 490 -29.63 -5.87 6.86
N LYS A 491 -30.32 -4.96 6.18
CA LYS A 491 -29.82 -4.29 4.98
C LYS A 491 -30.00 -2.79 5.15
N LEU A 492 -28.87 -2.08 5.13
CA LEU A 492 -28.83 -0.63 5.27
C LEU A 492 -28.40 -0.01 3.94
N THR A 493 -29.28 0.80 3.33
CA THR A 493 -28.98 1.50 2.08
C THR A 493 -28.75 2.98 2.37
N LEU A 494 -27.54 3.47 2.09
CA LEU A 494 -27.16 4.86 2.35
C LEU A 494 -27.20 5.68 1.04
N ARG A 495 -27.93 6.79 1.04
CA ARG A 495 -28.06 7.74 -0.08
C ARG A 495 -26.88 8.72 -0.17
N ARG A 496 -26.21 8.96 0.95
CA ARG A 496 -24.95 9.71 1.05
C ARG A 496 -23.94 8.91 1.87
N ARG A 497 -22.67 9.33 1.84
CA ARG A 497 -21.60 8.62 2.55
C ARG A 497 -21.63 8.96 4.03
N PHE A 498 -21.49 7.94 4.86
CA PHE A 498 -21.34 8.05 6.31
C PHE A 498 -20.12 7.23 6.76
N PRO A 499 -19.43 7.66 7.83
CA PRO A 499 -18.43 6.84 8.48
C PRO A 499 -19.09 5.55 8.97
N CYS A 500 -18.41 4.43 8.78
CA CYS A 500 -18.84 3.12 9.21
C CYS A 500 -17.72 2.47 10.02
N GLN A 501 -18.04 1.55 10.91
CA GLN A 501 -17.05 0.72 11.58
C GLN A 501 -17.60 -0.68 11.80
N CYS A 502 -16.70 -1.66 11.89
CA CYS A 502 -17.02 -3.03 12.25
C CYS A 502 -16.05 -3.49 13.34
N ASP A 503 -16.55 -3.92 14.50
CA ASP A 503 -15.76 -4.43 15.62
C ASP A 503 -14.59 -3.52 16.06
N GLY A 504 -14.79 -2.21 15.98
CA GLY A 504 -13.79 -1.19 16.35
C GLY A 504 -12.85 -0.77 15.21
N GLU A 505 -13.00 -1.33 14.00
CA GLU A 505 -12.22 -0.98 12.80
C GLU A 505 -13.00 -0.02 11.90
N PRO A 506 -12.67 1.28 11.89
CA PRO A 506 -13.43 2.29 11.16
C PRO A 506 -13.00 2.40 9.70
N PHE A 507 -13.93 2.74 8.81
CA PHE A 507 -13.67 3.01 7.40
C PHE A 507 -14.63 4.05 6.82
N GLU A 508 -14.18 4.73 5.77
CA GLU A 508 -14.94 5.79 5.09
C GLU A 508 -14.63 5.73 3.58
N GLU A 509 -15.66 5.72 2.72
CA GLU A 509 -15.44 5.73 1.26
C GLU A 509 -14.95 7.11 0.79
N VAL A 510 -13.79 7.19 0.14
CA VAL A 510 -13.24 8.43 -0.44
C VAL A 510 -13.86 8.73 -1.80
N SER A 511 -14.38 9.95 -2.01
CA SER A 511 -15.03 10.32 -3.29
C SER A 511 -14.01 10.39 -4.41
N PHE A 512 -14.35 9.87 -5.60
CA PHE A 512 -13.47 9.90 -6.76
C PHE A 512 -13.56 11.23 -7.53
N LEU A 513 -14.77 11.73 -7.82
CA LEU A 513 -15.02 12.83 -8.76
C LEU A 513 -14.65 14.25 -8.27
N CYS A 514 -14.35 14.44 -6.98
CA CYS A 514 -13.89 15.72 -6.42
C CYS A 514 -12.56 15.57 -5.65
N SER A 515 -11.78 14.54 -6.00
CA SER A 515 -10.52 14.21 -5.35
C SER A 515 -9.35 15.00 -5.96
N ILE A 516 -8.38 15.36 -5.14
CA ILE A 516 -7.16 16.02 -5.62
C ILE A 516 -6.38 15.10 -6.55
N ARG A 517 -6.41 13.76 -6.38
CA ARG A 517 -5.75 12.83 -7.31
C ARG A 517 -6.36 12.89 -8.73
N VAL A 518 -7.68 13.06 -8.85
CA VAL A 518 -8.32 13.29 -10.15
C VAL A 518 -7.99 14.68 -10.69
N ALA A 519 -7.91 15.70 -9.84
CA ALA A 519 -7.44 17.03 -10.26
C ALA A 519 -6.00 17.00 -10.79
N VAL A 520 -5.09 16.27 -10.13
CA VAL A 520 -3.71 16.06 -10.59
C VAL A 520 -3.69 15.35 -11.95
N ALA A 521 -4.50 14.29 -12.13
CA ALA A 521 -4.61 13.59 -13.40
C ALA A 521 -5.17 14.50 -14.52
N PHE A 522 -6.13 15.38 -14.20
CA PHE A 522 -6.71 16.33 -15.15
C PHE A 522 -5.74 17.45 -15.54
N VAL A 523 -5.02 18.03 -14.57
CA VAL A 523 -4.00 19.04 -14.88
C VAL A 523 -2.86 18.40 -15.69
N GLY A 524 -2.46 17.17 -15.34
CA GLY A 524 -1.51 16.39 -16.14
C GLY A 524 -2.01 16.10 -17.56
N PHE A 525 -3.31 15.79 -17.73
CA PHE A 525 -3.95 15.66 -19.05
C PHE A 525 -3.79 16.93 -19.89
N LEU A 526 -4.06 18.11 -19.32
CA LEU A 526 -3.87 19.39 -20.01
C LEU A 526 -2.39 19.64 -20.35
N GLY A 527 -1.47 19.22 -19.48
CA GLY A 527 -0.02 19.27 -19.75
C GLY A 527 0.36 18.44 -20.97
N MET A 528 -0.24 17.25 -21.11
CA MET A 528 -0.03 16.39 -22.27
C MET A 528 -0.63 16.93 -23.56
N VAL A 529 -1.80 17.56 -23.47
CA VAL A 529 -2.39 18.31 -24.59
C VAL A 529 -1.40 19.37 -25.07
N ALA A 530 -0.83 20.15 -24.15
CA ALA A 530 0.11 21.21 -24.50
C ALA A 530 1.42 20.66 -25.09
N HIS A 531 2.00 19.64 -24.46
CA HIS A 531 3.23 18.98 -24.91
C HIS A 531 3.08 18.39 -26.32
N TYR A 532 2.04 17.60 -26.59
CA TYR A 532 1.85 16.99 -27.92
C TYR A 532 1.44 18.01 -28.99
N SER A 533 0.72 19.07 -28.61
CA SER A 533 0.42 20.16 -29.55
C SER A 533 1.70 20.85 -30.02
N GLN A 534 2.63 21.15 -29.09
CA GLN A 534 3.94 21.69 -29.43
C GLN A 534 4.77 20.70 -30.26
N LYS A 535 4.76 19.40 -29.92
CA LYS A 535 5.52 18.37 -30.64
C LYS A 535 5.17 18.31 -32.13
N ILE A 536 3.87 18.33 -32.46
CA ILE A 536 3.36 18.18 -33.83
C ILE A 536 3.33 19.49 -34.62
N SER A 537 3.35 20.64 -33.94
CA SER A 537 3.26 21.99 -34.53
C SER A 537 4.09 22.18 -35.81
N ILE A 538 5.38 21.79 -35.81
CA ILE A 538 6.26 21.96 -36.98
C ILE A 538 5.83 21.12 -38.18
N GLY A 539 5.30 19.91 -37.96
CA GLY A 539 4.89 19.01 -39.04
C GLY A 539 3.72 19.62 -39.81
N MET A 540 2.79 20.23 -39.08
CA MET A 540 1.68 20.98 -39.69
C MET A 540 2.15 22.31 -40.28
N ALA A 541 3.03 23.04 -39.60
CA ALA A 541 3.53 24.33 -40.09
C ALA A 541 4.33 24.19 -41.40
N LEU A 542 5.08 23.10 -41.60
CA LEU A 542 5.84 22.84 -42.83
C LEU A 542 4.96 22.81 -44.08
N VAL A 543 3.71 22.32 -43.98
CA VAL A 543 2.74 22.31 -45.08
C VAL A 543 2.44 23.73 -45.57
N CYS A 544 2.55 24.73 -44.70
CA CYS A 544 2.21 26.12 -44.97
C CYS A 544 3.46 27.03 -45.09
N MET A 545 4.62 26.59 -44.61
CA MET A 545 5.89 27.31 -44.66
C MET A 545 6.68 27.08 -45.96
N VAL A 546 6.47 25.93 -46.60
CA VAL A 546 7.29 25.51 -47.74
C VAL A 546 6.68 25.96 -49.07
N ASN A 547 7.53 26.50 -49.96
CA ASN A 547 7.15 26.79 -51.34
C ASN A 547 7.26 25.52 -52.21
N HIS A 548 6.14 24.81 -52.39
CA HIS A 548 6.10 23.57 -53.18
C HIS A 548 6.34 23.79 -54.69
N SER A 549 5.92 24.93 -55.24
CA SER A 549 6.03 25.26 -56.67
C SER A 549 7.47 25.48 -57.12
N SER A 550 8.26 26.20 -56.30
CA SER A 550 9.69 26.43 -56.55
C SER A 550 10.53 25.14 -56.57
N ILE A 551 10.16 24.14 -55.76
CA ILE A 551 10.85 22.85 -55.65
C ILE A 551 10.52 21.94 -56.84
N LEU A 552 9.29 22.02 -57.36
CA LEU A 552 8.87 21.27 -58.56
C LEU A 552 9.54 21.83 -59.81
N GLN A 553 9.68 23.15 -59.92
CA GLN A 553 10.41 23.80 -61.01
C GLN A 553 11.89 23.37 -61.10
N GLN A 554 12.54 23.10 -59.96
CA GLN A 554 13.90 22.53 -59.92
C GLN A 554 13.99 21.08 -60.43
N LYS A 555 12.88 20.33 -60.48
CA LYS A 555 12.85 18.92 -60.92
C LYS A 555 12.30 18.71 -62.33
N THR A 556 11.57 19.67 -62.88
CA THR A 556 11.04 19.61 -64.25
C THR A 556 12.12 19.90 -65.29
N SER A 557 12.90 18.86 -65.61
CA SER A 557 13.50 18.67 -66.94
C SER A 557 13.12 17.32 -67.57
N VAL A 558 12.22 16.54 -66.96
CA VAL A 558 11.75 15.25 -67.49
C VAL A 558 10.25 15.09 -67.28
N ALA A 559 9.50 14.93 -68.37
CA ALA A 559 8.08 14.59 -68.35
C ALA A 559 7.89 13.16 -67.81
N MET A 560 7.05 12.98 -66.80
CA MET A 560 6.71 11.64 -66.28
C MET A 560 5.60 10.99 -67.12
N PRO A 561 5.73 9.69 -67.46
CA PRO A 561 4.65 8.96 -68.14
C PRO A 561 3.45 8.75 -67.20
N ILE A 562 2.24 8.89 -67.74
CA ILE A 562 0.98 8.62 -67.05
C ILE A 562 0.91 7.12 -66.75
N THR A 563 0.77 6.76 -65.48
CA THR A 563 0.71 5.36 -65.05
C THR A 563 -0.72 4.81 -65.14
N GLN A 564 -0.88 3.49 -65.29
CA GLN A 564 -2.19 2.81 -65.27
C GLN A 564 -3.00 3.15 -63.99
N ALA A 565 -2.31 3.39 -62.88
CA ALA A 565 -2.90 3.80 -61.59
C ALA A 565 -3.46 5.25 -61.60
N ASP A 566 -2.96 6.14 -62.45
CA ASP A 566 -3.52 7.50 -62.63
C ASP A 566 -4.79 7.48 -63.52
N ILE A 567 -5.00 6.41 -64.33
CA ILE A 567 -6.19 6.20 -65.15
C ILE A 567 -7.34 5.60 -64.32
N ASP A 568 -7.05 4.61 -63.47
CA ASP A 568 -8.07 3.96 -62.61
C ASP A 568 -8.57 4.87 -61.47
N CYS A 569 -7.79 5.87 -61.07
CA CYS A 569 -8.11 6.80 -59.98
C CYS A 569 -7.60 8.22 -60.26
N PRO A 570 -8.42 9.08 -60.90
CA PRO A 570 -8.02 10.42 -61.30
C PRO A 570 -7.79 11.34 -60.10
N ARG A 571 -6.77 12.20 -60.20
CA ARG A 571 -6.44 13.22 -59.17
C ARG A 571 -7.46 14.36 -59.21
N PRO A 572 -7.84 14.94 -58.05
CA PRO A 572 -8.76 16.08 -58.03
C PRO A 572 -8.13 17.31 -58.70
N ASN A 573 -8.85 17.91 -59.66
CA ASN A 573 -8.35 18.98 -60.55
C ASN A 573 -8.14 20.37 -59.89
N ASN A 574 -8.44 20.56 -58.60
CA ASN A 574 -8.41 21.89 -57.95
C ASN A 574 -7.66 21.89 -56.61
N THR A 575 -6.38 21.53 -56.59
CA THR A 575 -5.55 21.76 -55.39
C THR A 575 -5.09 23.21 -55.36
N VAL A 576 -5.80 24.07 -54.63
CA VAL A 576 -5.24 25.36 -54.17
C VAL A 576 -4.11 25.02 -53.20
N THR A 577 -2.87 24.99 -53.68
CA THR A 577 -1.69 24.82 -52.84
C THR A 577 -1.41 26.11 -52.10
N ILE A 578 -1.42 26.08 -50.77
CA ILE A 578 -0.95 27.19 -49.95
C ILE A 578 0.56 27.30 -50.19
N GLU A 579 1.03 28.36 -50.83
CA GLU A 579 2.46 28.57 -51.05
C GLU A 579 3.10 29.30 -49.87
N GLY A 580 4.06 28.65 -49.23
CA GLY A 580 4.83 29.23 -48.15
C GLY A 580 6.02 30.08 -48.63
N PRO A 581 6.60 30.91 -47.75
CA PRO A 581 7.68 31.82 -48.10
C PRO A 581 9.06 31.15 -48.27
N TYR A 582 9.25 29.90 -47.84
CA TYR A 582 10.58 29.29 -47.76
C TYR A 582 10.78 28.14 -48.79
N PRO A 583 11.83 28.19 -49.65
CA PRO A 583 12.14 27.12 -50.60
C PRO A 583 12.97 25.99 -49.94
N TRP A 584 12.45 25.37 -48.87
CA TRP A 584 13.17 24.31 -48.17
C TRP A 584 13.05 22.96 -48.88
N THR A 585 14.18 22.37 -49.27
CA THR A 585 14.21 21.04 -49.90
C THR A 585 13.71 19.95 -48.95
N LYS A 586 13.27 18.80 -49.49
CA LYS A 586 12.82 17.66 -48.68
C LYS A 586 13.86 17.20 -47.64
N ASN A 587 15.15 17.33 -47.97
CA ASN A 587 16.23 17.01 -47.04
C ASN A 587 16.25 17.98 -45.84
N ILE A 588 16.18 19.29 -46.11
CA ILE A 588 16.12 20.32 -45.05
C ILE A 588 14.89 20.13 -44.16
N GLN A 589 13.73 19.87 -44.75
CA GLN A 589 12.50 19.58 -44.00
C GLN A 589 12.68 18.37 -43.08
N GLY A 590 13.30 17.29 -43.57
CA GLY A 590 13.65 16.11 -42.80
C GLY A 590 14.60 16.41 -41.64
N MET A 591 15.64 17.23 -41.87
CA MET A 591 16.57 17.65 -40.81
C MET A 591 15.84 18.45 -39.72
N VAL A 592 15.04 19.44 -40.10
CA VAL A 592 14.26 20.28 -39.14
C VAL A 592 13.26 19.45 -38.33
N LEU A 593 12.59 18.48 -38.95
CA LEU A 593 11.73 17.53 -38.23
C LEU A 593 12.53 16.70 -37.23
N GLY A 594 13.68 16.18 -37.67
CA GLY A 594 14.57 15.32 -36.88
C GLY A 594 15.26 16.01 -35.70
N GLY A 595 15.50 17.32 -35.76
CA GLY A 595 16.17 18.07 -34.68
C GLY A 595 15.53 17.88 -33.30
N TYR A 596 14.21 17.77 -33.24
CA TYR A 596 13.49 17.46 -32.00
C TYR A 596 13.83 16.08 -31.44
N PHE A 597 13.83 15.05 -32.26
CA PHE A 597 14.05 13.67 -31.80
C PHE A 597 15.46 13.48 -31.26
N TRP A 598 16.46 14.17 -31.84
CA TRP A 598 17.83 14.16 -31.33
C TRP A 598 17.92 14.74 -29.92
N GLY A 599 17.26 15.88 -29.66
CA GLY A 599 17.22 16.45 -28.31
C GLY A 599 16.43 15.58 -27.35
N TYR A 600 15.29 15.08 -27.81
CA TYR A 600 14.38 14.25 -27.01
C TYR A 600 15.05 12.97 -26.49
N LEU A 601 15.85 12.28 -27.31
CA LEU A 601 16.55 11.06 -26.92
C LEU A 601 17.56 11.26 -25.77
N ILE A 602 18.18 12.44 -25.66
CA ILE A 602 19.27 12.69 -24.71
C ILE A 602 18.75 12.75 -23.27
N THR A 603 17.55 13.29 -23.05
CA THR A 603 17.07 13.65 -21.71
C THR A 603 16.07 12.66 -21.11
N GLU A 604 15.68 11.60 -21.82
CA GLU A 604 14.75 10.57 -21.31
C GLU A 604 15.28 9.84 -20.06
N ILE A 605 16.49 9.28 -20.14
CA ILE A 605 17.11 8.56 -19.02
C ILE A 605 17.49 9.53 -17.87
N PRO A 606 18.20 10.66 -18.13
CA PRO A 606 18.47 11.65 -17.09
C PRO A 606 17.20 12.23 -16.47
N GLY A 607 16.16 12.44 -17.27
CA GLY A 607 14.87 12.95 -16.83
C GLY A 607 14.20 12.04 -15.81
N GLY A 608 14.21 10.73 -16.05
CA GLY A 608 13.70 9.74 -15.09
C GLY A 608 14.46 9.75 -13.76
N TYR A 609 15.79 9.91 -13.80
CA TYR A 609 16.62 10.01 -12.60
C TYR A 609 16.37 11.32 -11.83
N LEU A 610 16.36 12.46 -12.54
CA LEU A 610 16.13 13.78 -11.95
C LEU A 610 14.72 13.90 -11.36
N ALA A 611 13.70 13.36 -12.04
CA ALA A 611 12.33 13.36 -11.53
C ALA A 611 12.19 12.51 -10.26
N GLY A 612 12.87 11.35 -10.19
CA GLY A 612 12.89 10.52 -8.98
C GLY A 612 13.57 11.21 -7.79
N ARG A 613 14.66 11.94 -8.04
CA ARG A 613 15.45 12.61 -6.99
C ARG A 613 14.89 13.96 -6.54
N TYR A 614 14.52 14.81 -7.49
CA TYR A 614 14.13 16.20 -7.24
C TYR A 614 12.62 16.45 -7.31
N GLY A 615 11.83 15.44 -7.71
CA GLY A 615 10.40 15.56 -7.91
C GLY A 615 10.03 16.02 -9.32
N ALA A 616 8.76 15.83 -9.68
CA ALA A 616 8.21 16.20 -10.99
C ALA A 616 7.77 17.67 -11.07
N ARG A 617 7.59 18.37 -9.93
CA ARG A 617 7.12 19.76 -9.89
C ARG A 617 8.03 20.70 -10.68
N LEU A 618 9.31 20.70 -10.37
CA LEU A 618 10.29 21.58 -11.03
C LEU A 618 10.72 21.04 -12.38
N ILE A 619 10.90 19.72 -12.51
CA ILE A 619 11.42 19.10 -13.74
C ILE A 619 10.38 19.20 -14.88
N PHE A 620 9.13 18.79 -14.65
CA PHE A 620 8.08 18.88 -15.67
C PHE A 620 7.68 20.33 -15.94
N GLY A 621 7.45 21.12 -14.88
CA GLY A 621 7.10 22.54 -15.02
C GLY A 621 8.16 23.34 -15.78
N GLY A 622 9.43 23.19 -15.39
CA GLY A 622 10.56 23.85 -16.03
C GLY A 622 10.75 23.43 -17.49
N ALA A 623 10.59 22.14 -17.79
CA ALA A 623 10.60 21.63 -19.16
C ALA A 623 9.53 22.31 -20.05
N MET A 624 8.30 22.48 -19.54
CA MET A 624 7.23 23.13 -20.29
C MET A 624 7.48 24.63 -20.50
N LEU A 625 8.09 25.32 -19.53
CA LEU A 625 8.49 26.73 -19.67
C LEU A 625 9.55 26.90 -20.75
N VAL A 626 10.62 26.10 -20.70
CA VAL A 626 11.70 26.14 -21.69
C VAL A 626 11.15 25.79 -23.08
N ALA A 627 10.42 24.68 -23.21
CA ALA A 627 9.84 24.29 -24.49
C ALA A 627 8.86 25.33 -25.05
N GLY A 628 8.02 25.94 -24.19
CA GLY A 628 7.10 27.01 -24.59
C GLY A 628 7.82 28.25 -25.12
N ALA A 629 8.82 28.74 -24.37
CA ALA A 629 9.58 29.93 -24.77
C ALA A 629 10.33 29.75 -26.09
N PHE A 630 11.03 28.61 -26.24
CA PHE A 630 11.76 28.30 -27.47
C PHE A 630 10.85 27.96 -28.64
N SER A 631 9.64 27.44 -28.40
CA SER A 631 8.64 27.26 -29.47
C SER A 631 8.15 28.60 -30.02
N VAL A 632 7.89 29.59 -29.16
CA VAL A 632 7.52 30.96 -29.59
C VAL A 632 8.64 31.61 -30.41
N ALA A 633 9.90 31.25 -30.19
CA ALA A 633 11.04 31.77 -30.96
C ALA A 633 11.19 31.12 -32.36
N ILE A 634 10.50 30.01 -32.66
CA ILE A 634 10.66 29.29 -33.94
C ILE A 634 10.35 30.16 -35.17
N PRO A 635 9.26 30.93 -35.23
CA PRO A 635 8.97 31.79 -36.38
C PRO A 635 10.06 32.83 -36.65
N TRP A 636 10.64 33.40 -35.58
CA TRP A 636 11.78 34.31 -35.69
C TRP A 636 13.03 33.58 -36.19
N GLY A 637 13.30 32.36 -35.72
CA GLY A 637 14.41 31.56 -36.25
C GLY A 637 14.26 31.22 -37.74
N ALA A 638 13.02 31.00 -38.19
CA ALA A 638 12.73 30.65 -39.58
C ALA A 638 12.97 31.82 -40.56
N SER A 639 12.76 33.07 -40.14
CA SER A 639 13.05 34.24 -40.98
C SER A 639 14.55 34.47 -41.18
N LEU A 640 15.40 33.92 -40.32
CA LEU A 640 16.86 34.03 -40.42
C LEU A 640 17.48 32.88 -41.20
N HIS A 641 17.34 31.63 -40.72
CA HIS A 641 17.94 30.45 -41.35
C HIS A 641 17.33 29.15 -40.82
N TRP A 642 17.19 28.14 -41.69
CA TRP A 642 16.64 26.82 -41.32
C TRP A 642 17.45 26.13 -40.21
N GLY A 643 18.77 26.38 -40.14
CA GLY A 643 19.66 25.84 -39.10
C GLY A 643 19.36 26.38 -37.70
N ILE A 644 18.85 27.62 -37.58
CA ILE A 644 18.41 28.17 -36.29
C ILE A 644 17.14 27.45 -35.84
N VAL A 645 16.21 27.20 -36.76
CA VAL A 645 14.99 26.40 -36.47
C VAL A 645 15.36 25.00 -36.00
N TRP A 646 16.35 24.36 -36.63
CA TRP A 646 16.86 23.06 -36.19
C TRP A 646 17.39 23.10 -34.75
N PHE A 647 18.18 24.13 -34.41
CA PHE A 647 18.73 24.29 -33.07
C PHE A 647 17.65 24.59 -32.01
N LEU A 648 16.69 25.47 -32.32
CA LEU A 648 15.54 25.72 -31.43
C LEU A 648 14.72 24.44 -31.21
N ARG A 649 14.51 23.64 -32.26
CA ARG A 649 13.85 22.33 -32.18
C ARG A 649 14.61 21.33 -31.32
N LEU A 650 15.94 21.33 -31.39
CA LEU A 650 16.80 20.51 -30.53
C LEU A 650 16.57 20.86 -29.05
N ILE A 651 16.53 22.15 -28.70
CA ILE A 651 16.27 22.61 -27.32
C ILE A 651 14.87 22.21 -26.86
N VAL A 652 13.84 22.39 -27.70
CA VAL A 652 12.48 21.95 -27.39
C VAL A 652 12.44 20.43 -27.16
N GLY A 653 13.17 19.66 -27.98
CA GLY A 653 13.33 18.22 -27.79
C GLY A 653 13.97 17.87 -26.44
N LEU A 654 15.11 18.49 -26.10
CA LEU A 654 15.80 18.31 -24.82
C LEU A 654 14.88 18.58 -23.63
N ALA A 655 14.10 19.66 -23.69
CA ALA A 655 13.15 19.99 -22.64
C ALA A 655 12.02 18.95 -22.55
N HIS A 656 11.48 18.49 -23.67
CA HIS A 656 10.37 17.55 -23.69
C HIS A 656 10.72 16.11 -23.31
N GLY A 657 11.97 15.67 -23.49
CA GLY A 657 12.38 14.30 -23.19
C GLY A 657 12.21 13.88 -21.71
N VAL A 658 12.08 14.82 -20.78
CA VAL A 658 11.87 14.49 -19.36
C VAL A 658 10.40 14.25 -18.99
N ILE A 659 9.45 14.59 -19.87
CA ILE A 659 8.01 14.67 -19.53
C ILE A 659 7.42 13.29 -19.22
N TRP A 660 7.60 12.31 -20.11
CA TRP A 660 7.07 10.96 -19.90
C TRP A 660 7.67 10.25 -18.67
N PRO A 661 8.99 10.32 -18.42
CA PRO A 661 9.57 9.85 -17.16
C PRO A 661 8.97 10.54 -15.92
N CYS A 662 8.76 11.86 -15.95
CA CYS A 662 8.10 12.58 -14.85
C CYS A 662 6.68 12.06 -14.59
N MET A 663 5.92 11.74 -15.63
CA MET A 663 4.56 11.18 -15.48
C MET A 663 4.54 9.85 -14.76
N ALA A 664 5.51 8.98 -15.05
CA ALA A 664 5.66 7.72 -14.33
C ALA A 664 5.93 7.96 -12.83
N VAL A 665 6.74 8.97 -12.48
CA VAL A 665 6.99 9.36 -11.08
C VAL A 665 5.75 9.98 -10.42
N ILE A 666 5.01 10.85 -11.12
CA ILE A 666 3.79 11.45 -10.58
C ILE A 666 2.80 10.35 -10.17
N MET A 667 2.62 9.37 -11.05
CA MET A 667 1.62 8.33 -10.86
C MET A 667 2.03 7.28 -9.84
N SER A 668 3.33 7.07 -9.60
CA SER A 668 3.79 6.22 -8.51
C SER A 668 3.47 6.80 -7.12
N HIS A 669 3.26 8.12 -7.01
CA HIS A 669 2.96 8.82 -5.75
C HIS A 669 1.47 9.15 -5.57
N TRP A 670 0.75 9.42 -6.67
CA TRP A 670 -0.61 9.95 -6.63
C TRP A 670 -1.70 8.94 -7.00
N ALA A 671 -1.36 7.81 -7.66
CA ALA A 671 -2.34 6.84 -8.13
C ALA A 671 -2.30 5.54 -7.29
N PRO A 672 -3.36 5.27 -6.49
CA PRO A 672 -3.53 4.00 -5.79
C PRO A 672 -3.49 2.80 -6.75
N PRO A 673 -3.00 1.62 -6.32
CA PRO A 673 -2.81 0.47 -7.20
C PRO A 673 -4.07 0.03 -7.98
N ASP A 674 -5.26 0.18 -7.38
CA ASP A 674 -6.55 -0.30 -7.93
C ASP A 674 -7.30 0.73 -8.79
N GLU A 675 -6.81 1.97 -8.81
CA GLU A 675 -7.35 3.08 -9.63
C GLU A 675 -6.34 3.54 -10.69
N ARG A 676 -5.20 2.86 -10.77
CA ARG A 676 -4.04 3.27 -11.58
C ARG A 676 -4.36 3.25 -13.08
N GLY A 677 -5.11 2.26 -13.57
CA GLY A 677 -5.56 2.18 -14.97
C GLY A 677 -6.30 3.42 -15.43
N LYS A 678 -7.31 3.83 -14.65
CA LYS A 678 -8.12 5.01 -14.93
C LYS A 678 -7.33 6.31 -14.88
N LEU A 679 -6.53 6.52 -13.83
CA LEU A 679 -5.81 7.78 -13.63
C LEU A 679 -4.67 7.96 -14.63
N ILE A 680 -3.85 6.92 -14.82
CA ILE A 680 -2.74 6.94 -15.78
C ILE A 680 -3.30 7.02 -17.22
N GLY A 681 -4.29 6.19 -17.53
CA GLY A 681 -4.94 6.20 -18.85
C GLY A 681 -5.50 7.57 -19.19
N PHE A 682 -6.29 8.17 -18.28
CA PHE A 682 -6.86 9.50 -18.49
C PHE A 682 -5.78 10.57 -18.69
N MET A 683 -4.77 10.64 -17.82
CA MET A 683 -3.68 11.62 -17.96
C MET A 683 -2.96 11.51 -19.32
N ASN A 684 -2.65 10.29 -19.74
CA ASN A 684 -1.93 10.04 -20.99
C ASN A 684 -2.79 10.27 -22.24
N ALA A 685 -4.12 10.13 -22.12
CA ALA A 685 -5.04 10.38 -23.23
C ALA A 685 -4.95 11.82 -23.76
N GLY A 686 -4.46 12.78 -22.94
CA GLY A 686 -4.24 14.17 -23.35
C GLY A 686 -3.31 14.32 -24.55
N ALA A 687 -2.34 13.42 -24.71
CA ALA A 687 -1.46 13.38 -25.87
C ALA A 687 -2.24 13.29 -27.20
N GLN A 688 -3.27 12.43 -27.22
CA GLN A 688 -4.06 12.19 -28.43
C GLN A 688 -4.97 13.38 -28.74
N ILE A 689 -5.53 14.04 -27.73
CA ILE A 689 -6.30 15.28 -27.92
C ILE A 689 -5.40 16.41 -28.44
N GLY A 690 -4.15 16.53 -27.95
CA GLY A 690 -3.17 17.47 -28.50
C GLY A 690 -2.90 17.24 -29.99
N ASN A 691 -2.81 15.98 -30.42
CA ASN A 691 -2.70 15.62 -31.83
C ASN A 691 -3.93 16.05 -32.63
N VAL A 692 -5.14 15.72 -32.14
CA VAL A 692 -6.40 16.07 -32.79
C VAL A 692 -6.55 17.58 -32.96
N LEU A 693 -6.28 18.36 -31.91
CA LEU A 693 -6.37 19.81 -31.93
C LEU A 693 -5.40 20.40 -32.95
N THR A 694 -4.14 19.96 -32.92
CA THR A 694 -3.10 20.52 -33.81
C THR A 694 -3.32 20.15 -35.27
N LEU A 695 -3.72 18.90 -35.56
CA LEU A 695 -3.99 18.45 -36.93
C LEU A 695 -5.27 19.06 -37.51
N SER A 696 -6.32 19.25 -36.69
CA SER A 696 -7.60 19.79 -37.16
C SER A 696 -7.58 21.32 -37.25
N ILE A 697 -7.05 22.00 -36.24
CA ILE A 697 -7.06 23.46 -36.13
C ILE A 697 -5.84 24.06 -36.85
N GLY A 698 -4.69 23.39 -36.87
CA GLY A 698 -3.48 23.92 -37.50
C GLY A 698 -3.63 24.21 -39.00
N GLY A 699 -4.39 23.37 -39.73
CA GLY A 699 -4.75 23.64 -41.13
C GLY A 699 -5.61 24.90 -41.32
N LEU A 700 -6.54 25.16 -40.40
CA LEU A 700 -7.36 26.38 -40.40
C LEU A 700 -6.52 27.62 -40.05
N MET A 701 -5.63 27.51 -39.05
CA MET A 701 -4.76 28.61 -38.64
C MET A 701 -3.83 29.08 -39.76
N CYS A 702 -3.36 28.17 -40.61
CA CYS A 702 -2.59 28.53 -41.81
C CYS A 702 -3.39 29.35 -42.83
N SER A 703 -4.71 29.16 -42.91
CA SER A 703 -5.57 29.88 -43.86
C SER A 703 -5.89 31.32 -43.42
N TRP A 704 -5.68 31.64 -42.14
CA TRP A 704 -5.94 32.97 -41.57
C TRP A 704 -4.77 33.92 -41.80
N SER A 705 -4.62 34.38 -43.04
CA SER A 705 -3.59 35.34 -43.46
C SER A 705 -3.64 36.68 -42.70
N PHE A 706 -4.82 37.11 -42.25
CA PHE A 706 -5.01 38.33 -41.45
C PHE A 706 -4.35 38.28 -40.05
N VAL A 707 -4.20 37.09 -39.44
CA VAL A 707 -3.68 36.93 -38.05
C VAL A 707 -2.21 36.47 -38.03
N GLY A 708 -1.55 36.45 -39.19
CA GLY A 708 -0.14 36.12 -39.34
C GLY A 708 0.17 34.76 -39.96
N GLY A 709 -0.83 33.91 -40.25
CA GLY A 709 -0.63 32.62 -40.94
C GLY A 709 0.05 31.54 -40.08
N TRP A 710 1.01 30.79 -40.65
CA TRP A 710 1.68 29.66 -40.00
C TRP A 710 2.42 29.93 -38.66
N PRO A 711 2.99 31.14 -38.37
CA PRO A 711 3.58 31.46 -37.07
C PRO A 711 2.60 31.33 -35.90
N LEU A 712 1.30 31.53 -36.15
CA LEU A 712 0.26 31.46 -35.12
C LEU A 712 0.21 30.09 -34.43
N ILE A 713 0.56 29.01 -35.16
CA ILE A 713 0.63 27.64 -34.62
C ILE A 713 1.66 27.56 -33.49
N PHE A 714 2.82 28.21 -33.66
CA PHE A 714 3.89 28.21 -32.67
C PHE A 714 3.59 29.14 -31.50
N TYR A 715 3.00 30.31 -31.77
CA TYR A 715 2.60 31.23 -30.72
C TYR A 715 1.52 30.65 -29.81
N SER A 716 0.46 30.06 -30.37
CA SER A 716 -0.64 29.50 -29.57
C SER A 716 -0.18 28.30 -28.73
N THR A 717 0.51 27.34 -29.34
CA THR A 717 0.97 26.13 -28.65
C THR A 717 2.12 26.41 -27.68
N GLY A 718 3.01 27.35 -28.02
CA GLY A 718 4.10 27.81 -27.17
C GLY A 718 3.59 28.52 -25.90
N ILE A 719 2.71 29.51 -26.06
CA ILE A 719 2.10 30.26 -24.95
C ILE A 719 1.26 29.34 -24.05
N MET A 720 0.49 28.42 -24.63
CA MET A 720 -0.29 27.44 -23.87
C MET A 720 0.61 26.59 -22.95
N GLY A 721 1.71 26.06 -23.47
CA GLY A 721 2.66 25.30 -22.67
C GLY A 721 3.38 26.13 -21.61
N PHE A 722 3.70 27.39 -21.92
CA PHE A 722 4.34 28.31 -20.98
C PHE A 722 3.42 28.65 -19.79
N ILE A 723 2.18 29.05 -20.06
CA ILE A 723 1.18 29.35 -19.02
C ILE A 723 0.92 28.10 -18.16
N TRP A 724 0.79 26.93 -18.78
CA TRP A 724 0.61 25.67 -18.06
C TRP A 724 1.81 25.36 -17.15
N GLY A 725 3.04 25.59 -17.62
CA GLY A 725 4.26 25.40 -16.82
C GLY A 725 4.29 26.26 -15.56
N ILE A 726 3.88 27.54 -15.66
CA ILE A 726 3.75 28.44 -14.49
C ILE A 726 2.71 27.89 -13.51
N PHE A 727 1.52 27.55 -14.02
CA PHE A 727 0.44 27.01 -13.22
C PHE A 727 0.87 25.73 -12.48
N TRP A 728 1.54 24.81 -13.17
CA TRP A 728 2.04 23.57 -12.57
C TRP A 728 3.00 23.81 -11.40
N ILE A 729 4.00 24.66 -11.58
CA ILE A 729 5.00 24.93 -10.53
C ILE A 729 4.36 25.53 -9.26
N ILE A 730 3.33 26.36 -9.43
CA ILE A 730 2.63 27.03 -8.32
C ILE A 730 1.70 26.07 -7.57
N PHE A 731 0.91 25.25 -8.28
CA PHE A 731 -0.20 24.50 -7.67
C PHE A 731 0.06 23.01 -7.45
N TYR A 732 1.00 22.39 -8.19
CA TYR A 732 1.32 20.98 -8.02
C TYR A 732 2.29 20.76 -6.85
N ALA A 733 2.14 19.63 -6.16
CA ALA A 733 3.04 19.17 -5.09
C ALA A 733 3.53 17.75 -5.39
N ASP A 734 4.82 17.49 -5.16
CA ASP A 734 5.44 16.19 -5.50
C ASP A 734 4.90 15.04 -4.65
N SER A 735 4.48 15.31 -3.42
CA SER A 735 3.88 14.33 -2.52
C SER A 735 2.46 14.75 -2.10
N PRO A 736 1.53 13.79 -1.93
CA PRO A 736 0.26 14.03 -1.23
C PRO A 736 0.46 14.62 0.17
N ARG A 737 1.64 14.48 0.78
CA ARG A 737 1.97 15.06 2.08
C ARG A 737 2.10 16.58 2.06
N ASP A 738 2.67 17.10 0.98
CA ASP A 738 3.04 18.50 0.82
C ASP A 738 1.93 19.33 0.18
N GLN A 739 0.89 18.67 -0.33
CA GLN A 739 -0.25 19.33 -0.94
C GLN A 739 -1.10 20.06 0.10
N ARG A 740 -1.42 21.33 -0.17
CA ARG A 740 -2.15 22.22 0.76
C ARG A 740 -3.66 22.01 0.73
N CYS A 741 -4.22 21.72 -0.45
CA CYS A 741 -5.67 21.63 -0.68
C CYS A 741 -6.23 20.20 -0.51
N ILE A 742 -5.40 19.23 -0.14
CA ILE A 742 -5.82 17.84 0.01
C ILE A 742 -6.55 17.61 1.34
N SER A 743 -7.68 16.92 1.30
CA SER A 743 -8.36 16.51 2.52
C SER A 743 -7.50 15.49 3.28
N ASN A 744 -7.52 15.53 4.61
CA ASN A 744 -6.84 14.52 5.44
C ASN A 744 -7.33 13.09 5.13
N ARG A 745 -8.59 12.96 4.67
CA ARG A 745 -9.23 11.69 4.28
C ARG A 745 -8.56 11.09 3.04
N GLU A 746 -8.44 11.89 1.98
CA GLU A 746 -7.81 11.48 0.73
C GLU A 746 -6.30 11.27 0.90
N LYS A 747 -5.64 12.15 1.66
CA LYS A 747 -4.21 12.05 1.95
C LYS A 747 -3.86 10.71 2.59
N ASN A 748 -4.60 10.29 3.62
CA ASN A 748 -4.36 9.01 4.27
C ASN A 748 -4.66 7.84 3.33
N TYR A 749 -5.78 7.85 2.61
CA TYR A 749 -6.09 6.79 1.64
C TYR A 749 -4.99 6.58 0.59
N ILE A 750 -4.43 7.66 0.03
CA ILE A 750 -3.33 7.56 -0.93
C ILE A 750 -2.07 7.05 -0.21
N LEU A 751 -1.75 7.57 0.97
CA LEU A 751 -0.57 7.13 1.71
C LEU A 751 -0.65 5.66 2.12
N ASP A 752 -1.77 5.19 2.65
CA ASP A 752 -1.93 3.81 3.10
C ASP A 752 -1.86 2.82 1.92
N SER A 753 -2.51 3.16 0.80
CA SER A 753 -2.48 2.34 -0.42
C SER A 753 -1.14 2.35 -1.15
N THR A 754 -0.34 3.43 -0.99
CA THR A 754 0.91 3.63 -1.72
C THR A 754 2.15 3.32 -0.87
N GLN A 755 2.12 3.48 0.46
CA GLN A 755 3.21 3.17 1.40
C GLN A 755 3.50 1.67 1.51
N GLN A 756 2.52 0.81 1.24
CA GLN A 756 2.77 -0.62 1.09
C GLN A 756 3.72 -0.95 -0.08
N GLN A 757 3.91 -0.01 -1.03
CA GLN A 757 4.70 -0.20 -2.25
C GLN A 757 5.87 0.79 -2.43
N THR A 758 5.80 1.97 -1.79
CA THR A 758 6.83 3.01 -1.84
C THR A 758 7.51 3.12 -0.48
N SER A 759 8.67 2.49 -0.36
CA SER A 759 9.54 2.66 0.81
C SER A 759 10.04 4.10 0.84
N HIS A 760 10.06 4.73 2.02
CA HIS A 760 10.74 6.00 2.23
C HIS A 760 12.19 5.91 1.74
N HIS A 761 12.45 6.48 0.56
CA HIS A 761 13.77 6.97 0.21
C HIS A 761 13.79 8.41 0.65
N ASP A 762 14.60 8.72 1.66
CA ASP A 762 14.97 10.11 1.89
C ASP A 762 15.56 10.66 0.59
N LYS A 763 15.31 11.94 0.30
CA LYS A 763 15.84 12.62 -0.91
C LYS A 763 17.36 12.45 -1.08
N ASN A 764 18.05 12.06 -0.01
CA ASN A 764 19.49 11.85 0.07
C ASN A 764 19.95 10.40 -0.20
N GLU A 765 19.05 9.39 -0.21
CA GLU A 765 19.39 7.95 -0.37
C GLU A 765 18.94 7.33 -1.71
N PHE A 766 18.49 8.12 -2.68
CA PHE A 766 18.02 7.59 -3.97
C PHE A 766 19.20 7.09 -4.85
N GLU A 767 19.53 5.81 -4.71
CA GLU A 767 20.45 5.08 -5.58
C GLU A 767 19.70 4.14 -6.54
N ALA A 768 20.01 4.25 -7.83
CA ALA A 768 19.34 3.46 -8.86
C ALA A 768 20.01 2.08 -9.00
N PRO A 769 19.26 0.97 -8.88
CA PRO A 769 19.80 -0.38 -9.03
C PRO A 769 19.97 -0.74 -10.52
N TRP A 770 20.93 -0.09 -11.19
CA TRP A 770 21.16 -0.21 -12.63
C TRP A 770 21.33 -1.67 -13.09
N LYS A 771 22.13 -2.44 -12.35
CA LYS A 771 22.38 -3.85 -12.67
C LYS A 771 21.08 -4.66 -12.65
N ASP A 772 20.30 -4.53 -11.58
CA ASP A 772 19.06 -5.31 -11.43
C ASP A 772 18.02 -4.93 -12.50
N ILE A 773 17.90 -3.64 -12.83
CA ILE A 773 17.02 -3.15 -13.91
C ILE A 773 17.45 -3.75 -15.26
N LEU A 774 18.75 -3.70 -15.59
CA LEU A 774 19.26 -4.17 -16.88
C LEU A 774 19.30 -5.71 -17.00
N THR A 775 19.32 -6.44 -15.89
CA THR A 775 19.25 -7.92 -15.90
C THR A 775 17.82 -8.47 -15.77
N SER A 776 16.83 -7.62 -15.49
CA SER A 776 15.45 -8.06 -15.23
C SER A 776 14.71 -8.43 -16.53
N PRO A 777 14.19 -9.67 -16.66
CA PRO A 777 13.43 -10.07 -17.85
C PRO A 777 12.13 -9.29 -18.01
N ALA A 778 11.48 -8.90 -16.90
CA ALA A 778 10.26 -8.10 -16.93
C ALA A 778 10.51 -6.68 -17.48
N CYS A 779 11.69 -6.10 -17.22
CA CYS A 779 12.08 -4.81 -17.78
C CYS A 779 12.35 -4.91 -19.28
N TRP A 780 13.06 -5.94 -19.74
CA TRP A 780 13.27 -6.18 -21.18
C TRP A 780 11.97 -6.45 -21.94
N ALA A 781 11.04 -7.19 -21.34
CA ALA A 781 9.70 -7.39 -21.90
C ALA A 781 9.01 -6.05 -22.18
N LEU A 782 9.08 -5.10 -21.22
CA LEU A 782 8.55 -3.75 -21.35
C LEU A 782 9.27 -2.93 -22.43
N PHE A 783 10.60 -2.99 -22.51
CA PHE A 783 11.37 -2.21 -23.49
C PHE A 783 11.05 -2.64 -24.93
N ILE A 784 10.95 -3.96 -25.15
CA ILE A 784 10.66 -4.53 -26.46
C ILE A 784 9.23 -4.20 -26.90
N ILE A 785 8.22 -4.47 -26.05
CA ILE A 785 6.82 -4.19 -26.41
C ILE A 785 6.59 -2.70 -26.69
N HIS A 786 7.19 -1.81 -25.90
CA HIS A 786 7.02 -0.37 -26.08
C HIS A 786 7.64 0.06 -27.42
N THR A 787 8.82 -0.46 -27.76
CA THR A 787 9.48 -0.18 -29.04
C THR A 787 8.67 -0.69 -30.22
N CYS A 788 8.19 -1.93 -30.16
CA CYS A 788 7.35 -2.52 -31.20
C CYS A 788 6.04 -1.75 -31.38
N ASN A 789 5.41 -1.32 -30.29
CA ASN A 789 4.16 -0.58 -30.35
C ASN A 789 4.35 0.83 -30.94
N ASN A 790 5.39 1.55 -30.50
CA ASN A 790 5.72 2.87 -31.02
C ASN A 790 6.14 2.85 -32.48
N TRP A 791 6.69 1.73 -32.98
CA TRP A 791 6.95 1.58 -34.42
C TRP A 791 5.70 1.85 -35.24
N GLY A 792 4.61 1.12 -34.97
CA GLY A 792 3.38 1.35 -35.72
C GLY A 792 2.76 2.71 -35.42
N THR A 793 2.70 3.14 -34.16
CA THR A 793 2.14 4.46 -33.79
C THR A 793 2.85 5.61 -34.51
N TYR A 794 4.17 5.61 -34.58
CA TYR A 794 4.93 6.65 -35.28
C TYR A 794 4.93 6.50 -36.81
N THR A 795 4.90 5.27 -37.33
CA THR A 795 4.70 5.03 -38.78
C THR A 795 3.42 5.70 -39.24
N PHE A 796 2.31 5.43 -38.54
CA PHE A 796 1.02 6.00 -38.86
C PHE A 796 0.98 7.51 -38.60
N LEU A 797 1.55 8.00 -37.50
CA LEU A 797 1.61 9.43 -37.21
C LEU A 797 2.30 10.25 -38.30
N THR A 798 3.41 9.75 -38.81
CA THR A 798 4.22 10.49 -39.79
C THR A 798 3.77 10.27 -41.23
N SER A 799 3.21 9.10 -41.53
CA SER A 799 3.06 8.64 -42.91
C SER A 799 1.59 8.46 -43.34
N ILE A 800 0.60 8.58 -42.44
CA ILE A 800 -0.83 8.59 -42.79
C ILE A 800 -1.16 9.65 -43.86
N PRO A 801 -0.73 10.92 -43.74
CA PRO A 801 -1.08 11.94 -44.73
C PRO A 801 -0.53 11.63 -46.13
N LYS A 802 0.65 10.99 -46.19
CA LYS A 802 1.28 10.51 -47.43
C LYS A 802 0.48 9.37 -48.05
N TYR A 803 0.06 8.39 -47.25
CA TYR A 803 -0.80 7.30 -47.71
C TYR A 803 -2.16 7.78 -48.23
N MET A 804 -2.82 8.71 -47.51
CA MET A 804 -4.13 9.23 -47.90
C MET A 804 -4.09 10.03 -49.21
N SER A 805 -3.01 10.76 -49.48
CA SER A 805 -2.86 11.56 -50.71
C SER A 805 -2.30 10.74 -51.89
N GLU A 806 -1.28 9.91 -51.68
CA GLU A 806 -0.61 9.17 -52.75
C GLU A 806 -1.38 7.92 -53.18
N VAL A 807 -1.93 7.15 -52.23
CA VAL A 807 -2.62 5.87 -52.51
C VAL A 807 -4.13 6.06 -52.58
N LEU A 808 -4.74 6.73 -51.60
CA LEU A 808 -6.20 6.88 -51.52
C LEU A 808 -6.75 8.09 -52.31
N ARG A 809 -5.87 8.97 -52.80
CA ARG A 809 -6.19 10.16 -53.61
C ARG A 809 -7.21 11.10 -52.95
N PHE A 810 -7.15 11.27 -51.64
CA PHE A 810 -7.95 12.29 -50.94
C PHE A 810 -7.43 13.71 -51.22
N ASP A 811 -8.35 14.67 -51.25
CA ASP A 811 -8.01 16.09 -51.39
C ASP A 811 -7.38 16.64 -50.10
N ILE A 812 -6.37 17.49 -50.23
CA ILE A 812 -5.53 18.00 -49.14
C ILE A 812 -6.37 18.73 -48.08
N LYS A 813 -7.46 19.40 -48.48
CA LYS A 813 -8.37 20.11 -47.56
C LYS A 813 -9.21 19.19 -46.67
N SER A 814 -9.67 18.05 -47.20
CA SER A 814 -10.42 17.05 -46.42
C SER A 814 -9.51 16.12 -45.60
N ASN A 815 -8.23 16.07 -45.96
CA ASN A 815 -7.22 15.23 -45.34
C ASN A 815 -6.97 15.56 -43.84
N GLY A 816 -7.07 16.84 -43.43
CA GLY A 816 -6.81 17.25 -42.05
C GLY A 816 -7.82 16.67 -41.03
N LEU A 817 -9.12 16.74 -41.35
CA LEU A 817 -10.19 16.23 -40.48
C LEU A 817 -10.25 14.70 -40.50
N LEU A 818 -10.05 14.07 -41.67
CA LEU A 818 -10.03 12.61 -41.79
C LEU A 818 -8.80 11.99 -41.11
N SER A 819 -7.66 12.68 -41.12
CA SER A 819 -6.44 12.24 -40.44
C SER A 819 -6.51 12.38 -38.91
N SER A 820 -7.43 13.18 -38.36
CA SER A 820 -7.58 13.33 -36.90
C SER A 820 -8.50 12.27 -36.27
N LEU A 821 -9.38 11.64 -37.06
CA LEU A 821 -10.33 10.62 -36.60
C LEU A 821 -9.68 9.42 -35.87
N PRO A 822 -8.57 8.82 -36.36
CA PRO A 822 -7.90 7.72 -35.65
C PRO A 822 -7.46 8.09 -34.24
N TYR A 823 -6.97 9.32 -34.03
CA TYR A 823 -6.49 9.78 -32.71
C TYR A 823 -7.63 10.11 -31.75
N LEU A 824 -8.76 10.59 -32.27
CA LEU A 824 -9.97 10.79 -31.46
C LEU A 824 -10.50 9.45 -30.92
N MET A 825 -10.54 8.43 -31.78
CA MET A 825 -10.97 7.09 -31.36
C MET A 825 -9.93 6.40 -30.46
N PHE A 826 -8.63 6.61 -30.71
CA PHE A 826 -7.55 6.20 -29.80
C PHE A 826 -7.75 6.82 -28.41
N TRP A 827 -7.98 8.12 -28.30
CA TRP A 827 -8.30 8.79 -27.02
C TRP A 827 -9.46 8.10 -26.28
N LEU A 828 -10.56 7.81 -26.97
CA LEU A 828 -11.71 7.13 -26.38
C LEU A 828 -11.34 5.73 -25.86
N ASN A 829 -10.58 4.96 -26.64
CA ASN A 829 -10.19 3.60 -26.27
C ASN A 829 -9.22 3.56 -25.08
N ILE A 830 -8.29 4.51 -24.93
CA ILE A 830 -7.40 4.59 -23.75
C ILE A 830 -8.23 4.65 -22.46
N ASN A 831 -9.25 5.51 -22.44
CA ASN A 831 -10.08 5.70 -21.26
C ASN A 831 -10.95 4.48 -20.95
N ILE A 832 -11.55 3.87 -21.97
CA ILE A 832 -12.34 2.64 -21.81
C ILE A 832 -11.46 1.49 -21.32
N SER A 833 -10.32 1.26 -21.97
CA SER A 833 -9.42 0.15 -21.63
C SER A 833 -8.84 0.29 -20.22
N GLY A 834 -8.48 1.50 -19.78
CA GLY A 834 -8.05 1.74 -18.40
C GLY A 834 -9.16 1.47 -17.36
N ALA A 835 -10.38 1.91 -17.64
CA ALA A 835 -11.52 1.66 -16.76
C ALA A 835 -11.88 0.16 -16.65
N VAL A 836 -11.84 -0.56 -17.79
CA VAL A 836 -12.09 -2.01 -17.85
C VAL A 836 -10.96 -2.78 -17.16
N ALA A 837 -9.70 -2.42 -17.39
CA ALA A 837 -8.55 -3.06 -16.73
C ALA A 837 -8.65 -2.99 -15.21
N ASP A 838 -8.94 -1.80 -14.65
CA ASP A 838 -9.15 -1.66 -13.21
C ASP A 838 -10.38 -2.42 -12.71
N ALA A 839 -11.44 -2.53 -13.51
CA ALA A 839 -12.63 -3.28 -13.13
C ALA A 839 -12.35 -4.79 -13.05
N LEU A 840 -11.57 -5.33 -13.97
CA LEU A 840 -11.16 -6.75 -13.98
C LEU A 840 -10.29 -7.09 -12.77
N ILE A 841 -9.36 -6.20 -12.42
CA ILE A 841 -8.49 -6.34 -11.24
C ILE A 841 -9.31 -6.23 -9.95
N ARG A 842 -10.14 -5.19 -9.80
CA ARG A 842 -10.95 -4.98 -8.58
C ARG A 842 -11.96 -6.10 -8.31
N LYS A 843 -12.51 -6.71 -9.36
CA LYS A 843 -13.45 -7.84 -9.24
C LYS A 843 -12.74 -9.18 -9.02
N ASN A 844 -11.41 -9.19 -8.87
CA ASN A 844 -10.58 -10.40 -8.79
C ASN A 844 -10.83 -11.39 -9.93
N THR A 845 -11.26 -10.91 -11.10
CA THR A 845 -11.54 -11.78 -12.26
C THR A 845 -10.23 -12.20 -12.95
N LEU A 846 -9.27 -11.27 -13.03
CA LEU A 846 -7.93 -11.52 -13.57
C LEU A 846 -6.89 -10.90 -12.65
N THR A 847 -5.74 -11.56 -12.54
CA THR A 847 -4.57 -10.99 -11.87
C THR A 847 -4.03 -9.77 -12.63
N ARG A 848 -3.21 -8.95 -11.97
CA ARG A 848 -2.57 -7.78 -12.58
C ARG A 848 -1.75 -8.17 -13.82
N THR A 849 -0.94 -9.21 -13.72
CA THR A 849 -0.14 -9.74 -14.84
C THR A 849 -1.02 -10.23 -16.00
N GLN A 850 -2.06 -11.01 -15.72
CA GLN A 850 -2.99 -11.49 -16.76
C GLN A 850 -3.70 -10.32 -17.46
N THR A 851 -4.11 -9.31 -16.71
CA THR A 851 -4.73 -8.09 -17.25
C THR A 851 -3.77 -7.35 -18.18
N ARG A 852 -2.51 -7.12 -17.77
CA ARG A 852 -1.50 -6.48 -18.64
C ARG A 852 -1.24 -7.28 -19.91
N LYS A 853 -1.19 -8.62 -19.82
CA LYS A 853 -1.01 -9.49 -21.00
C LYS A 853 -2.20 -9.39 -21.95
N LEU A 854 -3.43 -9.45 -21.45
CA LEU A 854 -4.65 -9.34 -22.26
C LEU A 854 -4.68 -8.04 -23.07
N PHE A 855 -4.46 -6.89 -22.42
CA PHE A 855 -4.51 -5.59 -23.11
C PHE A 855 -3.35 -5.37 -24.08
N ASN A 856 -2.18 -5.98 -23.84
CA ASN A 856 -1.09 -5.98 -24.82
C ASN A 856 -1.39 -6.88 -26.02
N VAL A 857 -2.06 -8.01 -25.83
CA VAL A 857 -2.53 -8.86 -26.96
C VAL A 857 -3.54 -8.08 -27.80
N LEU A 858 -4.58 -7.53 -27.19
CA LEU A 858 -5.60 -6.75 -27.90
C LEU A 858 -4.99 -5.54 -28.63
N GLY A 859 -4.06 -4.82 -27.99
CA GLY A 859 -3.47 -3.62 -28.54
C GLY A 859 -2.31 -3.80 -29.51
N ASN A 860 -1.97 -5.04 -29.89
CA ASN A 860 -0.96 -5.32 -30.94
C ASN A 860 -1.49 -6.30 -31.99
N LEU A 861 -2.26 -7.33 -31.59
CA LEU A 861 -2.82 -8.31 -32.53
C LEU A 861 -3.90 -7.70 -33.43
N LEU A 862 -4.86 -6.97 -32.85
CA LEU A 862 -5.92 -6.34 -33.63
C LEU A 862 -5.36 -5.29 -34.60
N PRO A 863 -4.48 -4.35 -34.18
CA PRO A 863 -3.79 -3.46 -35.11
C PRO A 863 -3.06 -4.22 -36.23
N ALA A 864 -2.34 -5.31 -35.93
CA ALA A 864 -1.65 -6.10 -36.95
C ALA A 864 -2.62 -6.67 -38.01
N ILE A 865 -3.77 -7.23 -37.59
CA ILE A 865 -4.79 -7.77 -38.50
C ILE A 865 -5.35 -6.66 -39.41
N PHE A 866 -5.72 -5.51 -38.84
CA PHE A 866 -6.29 -4.41 -39.62
C PHE A 866 -5.28 -3.76 -40.57
N VAL A 867 -4.01 -3.70 -40.18
CA VAL A 867 -2.92 -3.19 -41.03
C VAL A 867 -2.62 -4.15 -42.18
N ILE A 868 -2.66 -5.46 -41.96
CA ILE A 868 -2.59 -6.45 -43.05
C ILE A 868 -3.76 -6.27 -44.02
N ALA A 869 -4.98 -6.10 -43.51
CA ALA A 869 -6.14 -5.83 -44.36
C ALA A 869 -5.96 -4.55 -45.20
N LEU A 870 -5.36 -3.51 -44.61
CA LEU A 870 -5.08 -2.24 -45.28
C LEU A 870 -4.13 -2.40 -46.49
N ALA A 871 -3.22 -3.37 -46.45
CA ALA A 871 -2.31 -3.66 -47.57
C ALA A 871 -3.03 -4.06 -48.87
N PHE A 872 -4.25 -4.60 -48.76
CA PHE A 872 -5.02 -5.02 -49.94
C PHE A 872 -5.99 -3.94 -50.43
N MET A 873 -6.06 -2.79 -49.75
CA MET A 873 -6.98 -1.72 -50.12
C MET A 873 -6.48 -0.90 -51.32
N THR A 874 -7.42 -0.43 -52.14
CA THR A 874 -7.16 0.43 -53.30
C THR A 874 -8.02 1.70 -53.24
N CYS A 875 -7.71 2.67 -54.10
CA CYS A 875 -8.41 3.95 -54.19
C CYS A 875 -9.91 3.83 -54.52
N LYS A 876 -10.37 2.72 -55.12
CA LYS A 876 -11.79 2.44 -55.40
C LYS A 876 -12.62 2.27 -54.12
N ILE A 877 -11.97 1.91 -53.01
CA ILE A 877 -12.61 1.60 -51.72
C ILE A 877 -12.02 2.47 -50.58
N LYS A 878 -11.71 3.73 -50.88
CA LYS A 878 -10.95 4.63 -50.00
C LYS A 878 -11.58 4.88 -48.61
N TYR A 879 -12.91 4.88 -48.49
CA TYR A 879 -13.57 5.07 -47.19
C TYR A 879 -13.43 3.85 -46.26
N ILE A 880 -13.43 2.62 -46.82
CA ILE A 880 -13.18 1.40 -46.05
C ILE A 880 -11.73 1.37 -45.58
N ALA A 881 -10.79 1.80 -46.42
CA ALA A 881 -9.39 1.94 -46.02
C ALA A 881 -9.21 2.89 -44.82
N VAL A 882 -9.91 4.03 -44.80
CA VAL A 882 -9.91 4.96 -43.66
C VAL A 882 -10.55 4.34 -42.42
N ALA A 883 -11.64 3.59 -42.56
CA ALA A 883 -12.28 2.89 -41.45
C ALA A 883 -11.36 1.82 -40.83
N LEU A 884 -10.71 1.00 -41.65
CA LEU A 884 -9.76 -0.02 -41.21
C LEU A 884 -8.54 0.61 -40.50
N LEU A 885 -7.99 1.68 -41.07
CA LEU A 885 -6.90 2.44 -40.45
C LEU A 885 -7.32 3.01 -39.08
N THR A 886 -8.52 3.61 -39.01
CA THR A 886 -9.08 4.18 -37.77
C THR A 886 -9.22 3.09 -36.71
N ILE A 887 -9.83 1.96 -37.05
CA ILE A 887 -10.02 0.84 -36.11
C ILE A 887 -8.67 0.27 -35.67
N GLY A 888 -7.73 0.07 -36.60
CA GLY A 888 -6.39 -0.43 -36.31
C GLY A 888 -5.64 0.44 -35.31
N VAL A 889 -5.61 1.76 -35.54
CA VAL A 889 -4.97 2.72 -34.61
C VAL A 889 -5.72 2.82 -33.28
N THR A 890 -7.05 2.67 -33.29
CA THR A 890 -7.89 2.74 -32.08
C THR A 890 -7.52 1.67 -31.06
N PHE A 891 -7.31 0.42 -31.51
CA PHE A 891 -7.00 -0.69 -30.61
C PHE A 891 -5.61 -0.60 -29.99
N THR A 892 -4.68 0.13 -30.60
CA THR A 892 -3.41 0.50 -29.95
C THR A 892 -3.64 1.20 -28.60
N GLY A 893 -4.78 1.86 -28.43
CA GLY A 893 -5.29 2.41 -27.15
C GLY A 893 -5.28 1.44 -25.98
N CYS A 894 -5.51 0.15 -26.23
CA CYS A 894 -5.51 -0.88 -25.20
C CYS A 894 -4.16 -0.97 -24.47
N CYS A 895 -3.04 -0.77 -25.18
CA CYS A 895 -1.71 -0.79 -24.59
C CYS A 895 -1.44 0.38 -23.66
N TYR A 896 -2.04 1.54 -23.94
CA TYR A 896 -1.85 2.77 -23.16
C TYR A 896 -2.77 2.84 -21.93
N GLY A 897 -4.00 2.32 -22.02
CA GLY A 897 -4.95 2.32 -20.90
C GLY A 897 -4.82 1.12 -19.96
N GLY A 898 -4.56 -0.07 -20.50
CA GLY A 898 -4.54 -1.32 -19.73
C GLY A 898 -3.28 -2.19 -19.86
N GLY A 899 -2.38 -1.89 -20.81
CA GLY A 899 -1.22 -2.72 -21.17
C GLY A 899 0.13 -2.20 -20.63
N PHE A 900 1.16 -2.20 -21.48
CA PHE A 900 2.55 -2.01 -21.07
C PHE A 900 2.85 -0.65 -20.40
N LEU A 901 2.09 0.40 -20.70
CA LEU A 901 2.38 1.75 -20.23
C LEU A 901 2.35 1.87 -18.70
N LEU A 902 1.57 1.01 -18.05
CA LEU A 902 1.42 0.95 -16.60
C LEU A 902 2.45 0.03 -15.93
N THR A 903 3.14 -0.80 -16.71
CA THR A 903 3.99 -1.88 -16.19
C THR A 903 5.18 -1.34 -15.40
N SER A 904 5.79 -0.20 -15.77
CA SER A 904 6.90 0.40 -15.00
C SER A 904 6.49 0.74 -13.55
N ASN A 905 5.26 1.24 -13.38
CA ASN A 905 4.68 1.56 -12.07
C ASN A 905 4.30 0.30 -11.28
N ASP A 906 3.99 -0.79 -11.97
CA ASP A 906 3.55 -2.04 -11.35
C ASP A 906 4.75 -2.90 -10.91
N ILE A 907 5.82 -2.96 -11.72
CA ILE A 907 7.00 -3.81 -11.43
C ILE A 907 7.96 -3.17 -10.42
N ALA A 908 8.10 -1.84 -10.41
CA ALA A 908 9.00 -1.14 -9.51
C ALA A 908 8.57 0.33 -9.33
N PRO A 909 7.50 0.60 -8.56
CA PRO A 909 6.99 1.95 -8.35
C PRO A 909 8.06 3.00 -7.95
N PRO A 910 9.02 2.72 -7.04
CA PRO A 910 10.05 3.69 -6.66
C PRO A 910 10.99 4.08 -7.81
N TYR A 911 11.19 3.19 -8.78
CA TYR A 911 12.10 3.38 -9.91
C TYR A 911 11.36 3.55 -11.25
N ALA A 912 10.04 3.77 -11.20
CA ALA A 912 9.17 3.80 -12.38
C ALA A 912 9.64 4.83 -13.42
N GLY A 913 10.12 6.00 -12.98
CA GLY A 913 10.66 7.05 -13.85
C GLY A 913 11.88 6.62 -14.65
N ILE A 914 12.86 5.98 -14.02
CA ILE A 914 14.10 5.50 -14.69
C ILE A 914 13.76 4.39 -15.69
N ILE A 915 12.96 3.41 -15.27
CA ILE A 915 12.55 2.29 -16.11
C ILE A 915 11.78 2.79 -17.33
N PHE A 916 10.87 3.75 -17.12
CA PHE A 916 10.14 4.36 -18.22
C PHE A 916 11.07 5.14 -19.16
N GLY A 917 12.02 5.94 -18.63
CA GLY A 917 12.98 6.67 -19.45
C GLY A 917 13.84 5.77 -20.33
N ILE A 918 14.34 4.65 -19.80
CA ILE A 918 15.06 3.64 -20.60
C ILE A 918 14.13 3.06 -21.68
N SER A 919 12.92 2.66 -21.30
CA SER A 919 11.93 2.10 -22.21
C SER A 919 11.60 3.07 -23.37
N ASN A 920 11.34 4.32 -23.04
CA ASN A 920 10.95 5.35 -24.00
C ASN A 920 12.12 5.78 -24.91
N THR A 921 13.36 5.67 -24.43
CA THR A 921 14.56 5.90 -25.26
C THR A 921 14.59 4.90 -26.42
N PHE A 922 14.46 3.60 -26.14
CA PHE A 922 14.35 2.58 -27.20
C PHE A 922 13.12 2.79 -28.07
N ALA A 923 11.98 3.12 -27.44
CA ALA A 923 10.72 3.30 -28.13
C ALA A 923 10.63 4.59 -28.97
N THR A 924 11.60 5.50 -28.87
CA THR A 924 11.69 6.69 -29.72
C THR A 924 12.47 6.44 -31.01
N LEU A 925 13.38 5.46 -31.03
CA LEU A 925 14.16 5.10 -32.22
C LEU A 925 13.29 4.82 -33.47
N PRO A 926 12.14 4.11 -33.37
CA PRO A 926 11.25 3.94 -34.50
C PRO A 926 10.75 5.25 -35.11
N GLY A 927 10.63 6.33 -34.34
CA GLY A 927 10.21 7.64 -34.84
C GLY A 927 11.23 8.28 -35.77
N VAL A 928 12.51 7.92 -35.64
CA VAL A 928 13.60 8.35 -36.52
C VAL A 928 13.74 7.39 -37.71
N ILE A 929 13.67 6.08 -37.47
CA ILE A 929 13.95 5.05 -38.48
C ILE A 929 12.77 4.84 -39.43
N SER A 930 11.53 4.81 -38.93
CA SER A 930 10.35 4.47 -39.71
C SER A 930 10.13 5.38 -40.93
N PRO A 931 10.18 6.73 -40.83
CA PRO A 931 9.97 7.57 -42.00
C PRO A 931 10.99 7.34 -43.12
N SER A 932 12.25 7.02 -42.77
CA SER A 932 13.29 6.67 -43.73
C SER A 932 13.00 5.36 -44.45
N VAL A 933 12.52 4.33 -43.72
CA VAL A 933 12.11 3.06 -44.30
C VAL A 933 10.91 3.24 -45.23
N VAL A 934 9.89 3.99 -44.81
CA VAL A 934 8.72 4.30 -45.65
C VAL A 934 9.14 5.04 -46.91
N GLY A 935 9.99 6.07 -46.81
CA GLY A 935 10.53 6.79 -47.95
C GLY A 935 11.23 5.86 -48.95
N ALA A 936 12.20 5.07 -48.48
CA ALA A 936 12.97 4.17 -49.33
C ALA A 936 12.10 3.13 -50.07
N LEU A 937 11.04 2.64 -49.44
CA LEU A 937 10.13 1.65 -50.04
C LEU A 937 9.12 2.29 -51.01
N THR A 938 8.64 3.50 -50.72
CA THR A 938 7.50 4.12 -51.43
C THR A 938 7.89 5.12 -52.51
N ASP A 939 9.15 5.57 -52.58
CA ASP A 939 9.59 6.63 -53.49
C ASP A 939 9.52 6.29 -54.99
N LYS A 940 9.50 4.99 -55.35
CA LYS A 940 9.48 4.53 -56.76
C LYS A 940 8.14 3.97 -57.21
N ASP A 941 7.41 3.28 -56.33
CA ASP A 941 6.12 2.66 -56.65
C ASP A 941 5.15 2.77 -55.44
N PRO A 942 4.00 3.46 -55.59
CA PRO A 942 2.96 3.51 -54.56
C PRO A 942 2.41 2.14 -54.14
N ASN A 943 2.52 1.10 -54.97
CA ASN A 943 2.09 -0.25 -54.57
C ASN A 943 2.97 -0.89 -53.48
N ASN A 944 4.19 -0.36 -53.26
CA ASN A 944 5.09 -0.86 -52.22
C ASN A 944 4.64 -0.55 -50.79
N TRP A 945 3.58 0.25 -50.60
CA TRP A 945 2.95 0.45 -49.30
C TRP A 945 2.52 -0.85 -48.62
N ARG A 946 2.27 -1.92 -49.40
CA ARG A 946 2.02 -3.27 -48.89
C ARG A 946 3.13 -3.78 -47.98
N TYR A 947 4.39 -3.58 -48.36
CA TYR A 947 5.54 -4.02 -47.57
C TYR A 947 5.67 -3.25 -46.27
N VAL A 948 5.35 -1.94 -46.27
CA VAL A 948 5.33 -1.12 -45.06
C VAL A 948 4.33 -1.70 -44.05
N PHE A 949 3.13 -2.05 -44.50
CA PHE A 949 2.10 -2.63 -43.63
C PHE A 949 2.48 -4.01 -43.10
N PHE A 950 3.07 -4.88 -43.93
CA PHE A 950 3.56 -6.19 -43.46
C PHE A 950 4.65 -6.05 -42.41
N ILE A 951 5.62 -5.14 -42.61
CA ILE A 951 6.67 -4.87 -41.62
C ILE A 951 6.06 -4.42 -40.28
N CYS A 952 5.11 -3.47 -40.32
CA CYS A 952 4.42 -3.02 -39.11
C CYS A 952 3.68 -4.16 -38.40
N ALA A 953 2.95 -5.01 -39.14
CA ALA A 953 2.22 -6.13 -38.58
C ALA A 953 3.15 -7.17 -37.93
N THR A 954 4.27 -7.50 -38.58
CA THR A 954 5.27 -8.42 -38.03
C THR A 954 5.87 -7.87 -36.72
N ILE A 955 6.21 -6.58 -36.68
CA ILE A 955 6.78 -5.95 -35.49
C ILE A 955 5.78 -5.95 -34.32
N TYR A 956 4.50 -5.69 -34.58
CA TYR A 956 3.45 -5.79 -33.57
C TYR A 956 3.35 -7.21 -32.98
N ILE A 957 3.36 -8.24 -33.84
CA ILE A 957 3.27 -9.64 -33.41
C ILE A 957 4.50 -10.04 -32.57
N ILE A 958 5.71 -9.63 -32.97
CA ILE A 958 6.94 -9.91 -32.21
C ILE A 958 6.86 -9.31 -30.81
N GLY A 959 6.50 -8.02 -30.69
CA GLY A 959 6.37 -7.36 -29.40
C GLY A 959 5.35 -8.06 -28.51
N MET A 960 4.19 -8.40 -29.08
CA MET A 960 3.12 -9.13 -28.39
C MET A 960 3.61 -10.46 -27.82
N LEU A 961 4.25 -11.30 -28.63
CA LEU A 961 4.72 -12.62 -28.21
C LEU A 961 5.73 -12.52 -27.07
N VAL A 962 6.70 -11.60 -27.19
CA VAL A 962 7.70 -11.36 -26.15
C VAL A 962 7.00 -11.00 -24.83
N PHE A 963 6.10 -10.02 -24.82
CA PHE A 963 5.42 -9.63 -23.58
C PHE A 963 4.52 -10.74 -23.01
N LEU A 964 3.88 -11.53 -23.89
CA LEU A 964 3.02 -12.64 -23.47
C LEU A 964 3.81 -13.70 -22.67
N PHE A 965 5.03 -14.02 -23.10
CA PHE A 965 5.87 -15.03 -22.44
C PHE A 965 6.61 -14.48 -21.21
N ILE A 966 7.31 -13.34 -21.34
CA ILE A 966 8.22 -12.84 -20.30
C ILE A 966 7.70 -11.63 -19.50
N GLY A 967 6.58 -11.02 -19.91
CA GLY A 967 6.01 -9.86 -19.21
C GLY A 967 5.40 -10.20 -17.86
N SER A 968 5.57 -9.30 -16.88
CA SER A 968 5.00 -9.41 -15.54
C SER A 968 4.39 -8.07 -15.09
N GLY A 969 3.32 -8.14 -14.30
CA GLY A 969 2.70 -7.01 -13.61
C GLY A 969 2.91 -7.03 -12.10
N GLU A 970 3.82 -7.87 -11.59
CA GLU A 970 4.12 -7.98 -10.17
C GLU A 970 5.40 -7.23 -9.78
N ILE A 971 5.42 -6.73 -8.53
CA ILE A 971 6.55 -6.00 -7.97
C ILE A 971 7.77 -6.93 -7.90
N GLN A 972 8.86 -6.51 -8.55
CA GLN A 972 10.08 -7.28 -8.64
C GLN A 972 10.82 -7.35 -7.29
N PRO A 973 11.51 -8.46 -6.97
CA PRO A 973 12.18 -8.64 -5.68
C PRO A 973 13.19 -7.54 -5.34
N TRP A 974 13.96 -7.08 -6.33
CA TRP A 974 14.96 -6.01 -6.17
C TRP A 974 14.33 -4.62 -5.96
N ALA A 975 13.06 -4.45 -6.31
CA ALA A 975 12.33 -3.20 -6.09
C ALA A 975 11.71 -3.12 -4.69
N LYS A 976 11.59 -4.25 -3.98
CA LYS A 976 11.14 -4.28 -2.58
C LYS A 976 12.34 -3.94 -1.70
N LYS A 977 12.32 -2.81 -0.98
CA LYS A 977 13.37 -2.52 0.02
C LYS A 977 13.36 -3.68 1.02
N ARG A 978 14.51 -4.35 1.21
CA ARG A 978 14.72 -5.16 2.42
C ARG A 978 14.36 -4.24 3.58
N ARG A 979 13.43 -4.63 4.45
CA ARG A 979 13.33 -3.99 5.77
C ARG A 979 14.77 -3.89 6.25
N ALA A 980 15.21 -2.68 6.61
CA ALA A 980 16.51 -2.53 7.22
C ALA A 980 16.55 -3.54 8.37
N ASP A 981 17.34 -4.60 8.21
CA ASP A 981 17.98 -5.18 9.37
C ASP A 981 18.63 -3.98 10.05
N PRO A 982 18.49 -3.82 11.38
CA PRO A 982 19.24 -2.80 12.10
C PRO A 982 20.72 -3.08 11.85
N THR A 983 21.28 -2.43 10.83
CA THR A 983 22.71 -2.49 10.53
C THR A 983 23.38 -1.88 11.73
N ILE A 984 24.12 -2.74 12.42
CA ILE A 984 25.15 -2.40 13.38
C ILE A 984 25.98 -1.28 12.75
N PRO A 985 26.20 -0.13 13.43
CA PRO A 985 27.13 0.87 12.92
C PRO A 985 28.47 0.17 12.67
N GLU A 986 29.04 0.37 11.48
CA GLU A 986 30.36 -0.15 11.12
C GLU A 986 31.31 0.02 12.31
N GLU A 987 31.80 -1.11 12.83
CA GLU A 987 32.87 -1.10 13.81
C GLU A 987 34.05 -0.39 13.15
N THR A 988 34.33 0.82 13.64
CA THR A 988 35.63 1.44 13.49
C THR A 988 36.66 0.41 13.96
N PRO A 989 37.67 0.05 13.16
CA PRO A 989 38.66 -0.93 13.55
C PRO A 989 39.25 -0.57 14.91
N LEU A 990 39.23 -1.53 15.85
CA LEU A 990 39.70 -1.39 17.23
C LEU A 990 41.19 -0.98 17.34
N SER A 991 41.91 -0.91 16.22
CA SER A 991 43.30 -0.46 16.13
C SER A 991 43.47 1.07 16.23
N GLU A 992 42.43 1.87 16.02
CA GLU A 992 42.53 3.35 16.14
C GLU A 992 42.10 3.89 17.52
N LEU A 993 41.34 3.12 18.30
CA LEU A 993 40.88 3.51 19.65
C LEU A 993 41.85 3.13 20.77
N THR A 994 42.79 2.21 20.52
CA THR A 994 43.81 1.77 21.48
C THR A 994 45.07 2.66 21.49
N GLY A 995 45.30 3.47 20.44
CA GLY A 995 46.44 4.40 20.37
C GLY A 995 46.28 5.70 21.16
N ASN A 996 45.04 6.10 21.49
CA ASN A 996 44.75 7.41 22.10
C ASN A 996 44.39 7.36 23.59
N LEU A 997 44.44 6.17 24.23
CA LEU A 997 44.17 6.00 25.66
C LEU A 997 45.42 5.63 26.50
N LEU A 998 46.59 5.49 25.87
CA LEU A 998 47.85 5.16 26.56
C LEU A 998 48.91 6.29 26.53
N SER A 999 48.56 7.49 26.08
CA SER A 999 49.50 8.63 25.98
C SER A 999 49.15 9.83 26.87
N LYS A 1000 48.22 9.69 27.83
CA LYS A 1000 47.72 10.83 28.63
C LYS A 1000 47.79 10.72 30.16
N ASP A 1001 48.52 9.75 30.72
CA ASP A 1001 48.77 9.64 32.17
C ASP A 1001 50.26 9.71 32.56
N SER A 1002 51.08 10.41 31.77
CA SER A 1002 52.44 10.75 32.18
C SER A 1002 52.78 12.17 31.74
N ASN A 1003 52.31 13.17 32.50
CA ASN A 1003 52.97 14.46 32.75
C ASN A 1003 52.08 15.34 33.63
N GLU A 1004 52.74 16.03 34.58
CA GLU A 1004 52.23 17.10 35.48
C GLU A 1004 51.50 16.56 36.74
N HIS A 1005 52.04 16.62 37.97
CA HIS A 1005 52.80 17.67 38.67
C HIS A 1005 52.17 19.06 38.62
#